data_AF-A0A831XIU1-F1
#
_entry.id   AF-A0A831XIU1-F1
#
_cell.length_a   1.000
_cell.length_b   1.000
_cell.length_c   1.000
_cell.angle_alpha   90.00
_cell.angle_beta   90.00
_cell.angle_gamma   90.00
#
_symmetry.space_group_name_H-M   'P 1'
#
loop_
_entity.id
_entity.type
_entity.pdbx_description
1 polymer ?
#
loop_
_entity_poly.entity_id
_entity_poly.type
_entity_poly.pdbx_seq_one_letter_code
_entity_poly.pdbx_strand_id
1 'polypeptide(L)'
;MLHLLAFLALAVASDTVDFGRVGQGVMDVETLVQVNTAVEILAKAEFDFPEAAQRLWEVNDGLPQPDDKRFAPEAIQFMMSTPQPPPEYAGPSPWQAGLVGSRQCKCLAYLATGPEKARKDVARLCVVQALRLEWLLPVSTSEQDRGFFAAVGSLGFTGGVIYQHSEMGTVLHEMSAQAVRTATRLLAPWSEGTGDAYCQAAQALLEAAPVPEAVLAPSHELDVFFDQINLEHPDMARVARHIKLRNARAAKATYIVALSGRFGQREDWPDVRPDRTVNVAEADDLCRNVFALRSDGYTRQDFGKEVDWTFLAEGDPTGCACLNAHRWANVLLNAYKATHDEKYAYHLSRLFLSWKDSSPVPCGRSEAPWSLPETGSRAGQIFPSILMGLADHPRFERDGLFPMAQSMLEHGRYLMTHASQDGAALQIEASGLATIALMFPEFKLAKSFYRAALNRLARANALAFLPDGMHVSCSPMHQVNVIKAIGAMHALATATSWPIPDSVTASYLSALGALAYLTYPNQHLPLFNDAGPFPPTVHGIFDVALHVAERDAFAWFASGGTQGKPPLRCSHDFPDAGYCVMRDEWRPDGSVFLFDAGRLGAERPHEDKLSFTFFAGGRELIGDAGFYACGYDAWAPYWWGSWSHNVILVDGLGQHRALDGEEIVPDPDRRFIIGDGFDFAEGWYRGPYSSRAAQVRRSVRNAGENEPLRGIAHQRCVLFIDGAYVVVCDRVLGVDCHTLELLFHLAPVVNDDATGEDGRPHVRAVSLDIEDDGAVITREEDVANVAILPAQSDGIEVTSHIGTQSPVRGWYSLYGRLPSPEVVYTCRTQLPKTFQTVIQPLPPGSDTVPMAARAVEVECPDSQACAGLRCGDDLFLLSYTGTAEITCEDVRFAGTALLIRRNASGRATLAHMVDGKRLELAGKKCTPSRSPFPVSR
;
A
#
# COMPACT_ATOMS: atom_id res chain seq x y z
N MET A 1 -32.31 -37.94 -7.60
CA MET A 1 -32.88 -37.16 -6.50
C MET A 1 -32.11 -37.56 -5.24
N LEU A 2 -31.32 -36.61 -4.72
CA LEU A 2 -30.42 -36.68 -3.56
C LEU A 2 -29.33 -37.77 -3.58
N HIS A 3 -28.07 -37.32 -3.72
CA HIS A 3 -26.78 -38.05 -3.62
C HIS A 3 -26.02 -38.42 -4.91
N LEU A 4 -26.34 -37.84 -6.08
CA LEU A 4 -25.53 -38.08 -7.29
C LEU A 4 -25.37 -36.86 -8.24
N LEU A 5 -25.32 -35.63 -7.70
CA LEU A 5 -25.15 -34.40 -8.51
C LEU A 5 -24.18 -33.37 -7.91
N ALA A 6 -23.24 -33.79 -7.06
CA ALA A 6 -22.20 -32.90 -6.50
C ALA A 6 -20.76 -33.40 -6.73
N PHE A 7 -20.54 -34.37 -7.63
CA PHE A 7 -19.25 -35.09 -7.72
C PHE A 7 -18.61 -35.12 -9.13
N LEU A 8 -19.06 -34.29 -10.08
CA LEU A 8 -18.57 -34.35 -11.48
C LEU A 8 -18.32 -32.98 -12.15
N ALA A 9 -17.77 -32.00 -11.41
CA ALA A 9 -17.25 -30.76 -11.99
C ALA A 9 -16.00 -30.22 -11.25
N LEU A 10 -15.07 -31.11 -10.87
CA LEU A 10 -13.78 -30.74 -10.31
C LEU A 10 -12.73 -31.77 -10.76
N ALA A 11 -12.18 -31.57 -11.96
CA ALA A 11 -10.92 -32.15 -12.42
C ALA A 11 -10.50 -31.54 -13.77
N VAL A 12 -10.06 -30.27 -13.77
CA VAL A 12 -9.02 -29.79 -14.68
C VAL A 12 -8.09 -28.88 -13.86
N ALA A 13 -6.94 -29.46 -13.47
CA ALA A 13 -5.73 -28.86 -12.88
C ALA A 13 -5.92 -28.05 -11.57
N SER A 14 -6.27 -28.69 -10.45
CA SER A 14 -5.37 -29.23 -9.41
C SER A 14 -4.81 -28.19 -8.43
N ASP A 15 -5.69 -27.64 -7.60
CA ASP A 15 -5.36 -27.00 -6.32
C ASP A 15 -6.51 -27.26 -5.35
N THR A 16 -6.39 -28.31 -4.53
CA THR A 16 -7.07 -28.38 -3.24
C THR A 16 -6.18 -29.15 -2.28
N VAL A 17 -5.56 -28.40 -1.38
CA VAL A 17 -4.93 -28.84 -0.16
C VAL A 17 -5.95 -29.64 0.67
N ASP A 18 -5.49 -30.78 1.16
CA ASP A 18 -6.20 -31.66 2.07
C ASP A 18 -6.45 -30.94 3.42
N PHE A 19 -7.71 -30.62 3.75
CA PHE A 19 -8.10 -30.03 5.05
C PHE A 19 -8.19 -31.10 6.16
N GLY A 20 -7.18 -31.98 6.22
CA GLY A 20 -7.00 -33.01 7.24
C GLY A 20 -5.74 -32.75 8.07
N ARG A 21 -5.95 -32.27 9.30
CA ARG A 21 -4.95 -31.79 10.30
C ARG A 21 -4.49 -30.34 10.10
N VAL A 22 -5.25 -29.43 10.70
CA VAL A 22 -4.80 -28.08 11.08
C VAL A 22 -3.67 -28.23 12.10
N GLY A 23 -2.44 -28.32 11.60
CA GLY A 23 -1.22 -28.26 12.39
C GLY A 23 -0.81 -26.80 12.59
N GLN A 24 -0.87 -26.34 13.84
CA GLN A 24 -0.07 -25.26 14.45
C GLN A 24 0.70 -24.34 13.48
N GLY A 25 0.03 -23.33 12.93
CA GLY A 25 0.63 -22.28 12.08
C GLY A 25 1.14 -21.05 12.86
N VAL A 26 1.59 -21.22 14.11
CA VAL A 26 2.40 -20.22 14.81
C VAL A 26 3.82 -20.75 14.73
N MET A 27 4.79 -19.96 14.21
CA MET A 27 6.22 -20.30 14.27
C MET A 27 6.51 -20.94 15.63
N ASP A 28 7.09 -22.16 15.65
CA ASP A 28 7.33 -22.93 16.86
C ASP A 28 8.06 -22.09 17.93
N VAL A 29 7.27 -21.49 18.83
CA VAL A 29 7.72 -20.46 19.77
C VAL A 29 8.62 -21.08 20.84
N GLU A 30 8.54 -22.39 21.06
CA GLU A 30 9.27 -23.06 22.14
C GLU A 30 10.79 -23.14 21.88
N THR A 31 11.22 -23.24 20.61
CA THR A 31 12.64 -23.36 20.24
C THR A 31 13.35 -22.02 20.00
N LEU A 32 12.61 -20.94 19.72
CA LEU A 32 13.21 -19.68 19.26
C LEU A 32 13.73 -18.75 20.37
N VAL A 33 13.20 -18.83 21.59
CA VAL A 33 13.41 -17.79 22.64
C VAL A 33 13.67 -18.33 24.06
N GLN A 34 14.14 -19.59 24.19
CA GLN A 34 14.44 -20.21 25.49
C GLN A 34 13.26 -20.17 26.49
N VAL A 35 12.03 -20.42 26.00
CA VAL A 35 10.79 -20.36 26.79
C VAL A 35 10.89 -21.16 28.09
N ASN A 36 11.40 -22.39 28.03
CA ASN A 36 11.52 -23.25 29.21
C ASN A 36 12.45 -22.65 30.27
N THR A 37 13.56 -22.02 29.87
CA THR A 37 14.48 -21.34 30.78
C THR A 37 13.81 -20.12 31.42
N ALA A 38 13.10 -19.31 30.64
CA ALA A 38 12.33 -18.17 31.15
C ALA A 38 11.25 -18.62 32.16
N VAL A 39 10.56 -19.73 31.88
CA VAL A 39 9.56 -20.32 32.78
C VAL A 39 10.20 -20.80 34.08
N GLU A 40 11.36 -21.45 34.01
CA GLU A 40 12.07 -21.89 35.21
C GLU A 40 12.57 -20.73 36.07
N ILE A 41 13.10 -19.68 35.44
CA ILE A 41 13.49 -18.44 36.11
C ILE A 41 12.28 -17.84 36.82
N LEU A 42 11.20 -17.58 36.09
CA LEU A 42 10.03 -16.89 36.63
C LEU A 42 9.30 -17.72 37.71
N ALA A 43 9.26 -19.05 37.57
CA ALA A 43 8.67 -19.93 38.57
C ALA A 43 9.44 -19.93 39.90
N LYS A 44 10.77 -19.73 39.86
CA LYS A 44 11.65 -19.75 41.04
C LYS A 44 11.95 -18.35 41.61
N ALA A 45 11.75 -17.30 40.83
CA ALA A 45 12.04 -15.94 41.25
C ALA A 45 11.17 -15.54 42.45
N GLU A 46 11.81 -14.90 43.43
CA GLU A 46 11.15 -14.25 44.56
C GLU A 46 11.10 -12.75 44.28
N PHE A 47 9.91 -12.17 44.31
CA PHE A 47 9.68 -10.75 44.07
C PHE A 47 8.41 -10.29 44.78
N ASP A 48 8.40 -9.02 45.19
CA ASP A 48 7.21 -8.37 45.74
C ASP A 48 6.35 -7.81 44.59
N PHE A 49 5.07 -8.18 44.57
CA PHE A 49 4.12 -7.61 43.62
C PHE A 49 3.46 -6.35 44.22
N PRO A 50 3.60 -5.16 43.60
CA PRO A 50 3.09 -3.91 44.17
C PRO A 50 1.56 -3.93 44.38
N GLU A 51 1.09 -3.48 45.55
CA GLU A 51 -0.35 -3.40 45.85
C GLU A 51 -1.10 -2.48 44.87
N ALA A 52 -0.46 -1.37 44.45
CA ALA A 52 -1.04 -0.45 43.46
C ALA A 52 -1.36 -1.14 42.12
N ALA A 53 -0.58 -2.17 41.74
CA ALA A 53 -0.74 -2.90 40.48
C ALA A 53 -2.01 -3.77 40.43
N GLN A 54 -2.67 -4.02 41.57
CA GLN A 54 -3.95 -4.75 41.60
C GLN A 54 -5.08 -4.01 40.83
N ARG A 55 -4.93 -2.70 40.61
CA ARG A 55 -5.89 -1.90 39.85
C ARG A 55 -5.82 -2.12 38.34
N LEU A 56 -4.76 -2.78 37.85
CA LEU A 56 -4.51 -2.97 36.42
C LEU A 56 -5.30 -4.13 35.82
N TRP A 57 -5.75 -5.10 36.63
CA TRP A 57 -6.50 -6.23 36.09
C TRP A 57 -8.01 -6.03 36.13
N GLU A 58 -8.68 -6.60 35.13
CA GLU A 58 -10.13 -6.67 35.04
C GLU A 58 -10.69 -7.83 35.83
N VAL A 59 -11.95 -7.69 36.24
CA VAL A 59 -12.68 -8.78 36.90
C VAL A 59 -12.94 -9.92 35.90
N ASN A 60 -13.19 -9.62 34.63
CA ASN A 60 -13.65 -10.56 33.60
C ASN A 60 -12.62 -10.78 32.47
N ASP A 61 -11.35 -10.98 32.81
CA ASP A 61 -10.28 -11.24 31.83
C ASP A 61 -10.11 -12.72 31.45
N GLY A 62 -10.95 -13.60 31.99
CA GLY A 62 -10.94 -15.04 31.75
C GLY A 62 -10.21 -15.87 32.80
N LEU A 63 -9.66 -15.25 33.87
CA LEU A 63 -9.09 -15.95 35.02
C LEU A 63 -9.72 -15.50 36.36
N PRO A 64 -9.81 -16.40 37.36
CA PRO A 64 -10.19 -16.05 38.73
C PRO A 64 -9.26 -15.01 39.37
N GLN A 65 -9.58 -14.57 40.59
CA GLN A 65 -8.63 -13.76 41.36
C GLN A 65 -7.40 -14.61 41.75
N PRO A 66 -6.19 -14.01 41.88
CA PRO A 66 -4.96 -14.74 42.19
C PRO A 66 -4.99 -15.56 43.48
N ASP A 67 -5.79 -15.17 44.47
CA ASP A 67 -5.96 -15.86 45.75
C ASP A 67 -6.99 -17.00 45.71
N ASP A 68 -7.73 -17.16 44.60
CA ASP A 68 -8.68 -18.25 44.42
C ASP A 68 -7.95 -19.59 44.20
N LYS A 69 -8.36 -20.63 44.94
CA LYS A 69 -7.81 -21.99 44.81
C LYS A 69 -7.95 -22.58 43.40
N ARG A 70 -8.89 -22.07 42.60
CA ARG A 70 -9.13 -22.47 41.21
C ARG A 70 -8.21 -21.78 40.21
N PHE A 71 -7.48 -20.73 40.61
CA PHE A 71 -6.67 -19.93 39.69
C PHE A 71 -5.71 -20.76 38.84
N ALA A 72 -4.87 -21.59 39.47
CA ALA A 72 -3.89 -22.41 38.76
C ALA A 72 -4.54 -23.45 37.82
N PRO A 73 -5.53 -24.26 38.26
CA PRO A 73 -6.28 -25.13 37.36
C PRO A 73 -6.92 -24.39 36.18
N GLU A 74 -7.51 -23.21 36.39
CA GLU A 74 -8.15 -22.43 35.33
C GLU A 74 -7.12 -21.76 34.40
N ALA A 75 -5.95 -21.35 34.89
CA ALA A 75 -4.86 -20.85 34.05
C ALA A 75 -4.30 -21.94 33.12
N ILE A 76 -4.14 -23.17 33.62
CA ILE A 76 -3.78 -24.33 32.80
C ILE A 76 -4.86 -24.61 31.76
N GLN A 77 -6.12 -24.64 32.21
CA GLN A 77 -7.25 -24.91 31.32
C GLN A 77 -7.39 -23.84 30.25
N PHE A 78 -7.17 -22.57 30.57
CA PHE A 78 -7.21 -21.45 29.63
C PHE A 78 -6.24 -21.66 28.46
N MET A 79 -5.00 -22.03 28.75
CA MET A 79 -3.99 -22.32 27.73
C MET A 79 -4.42 -23.48 26.81
N MET A 80 -5.14 -24.47 27.34
CA MET A 80 -5.62 -25.64 26.59
C MET A 80 -6.92 -25.37 25.81
N SER A 81 -7.85 -24.60 26.39
CA SER A 81 -9.19 -24.35 25.83
C SER A 81 -9.25 -23.14 24.91
N THR A 82 -8.24 -22.27 25.00
CA THR A 82 -8.20 -20.98 24.30
C THR A 82 -6.90 -20.90 23.50
N PRO A 83 -6.73 -21.71 22.44
CA PRO A 83 -5.54 -21.65 21.62
C PRO A 83 -5.33 -20.23 21.08
N GLN A 84 -4.08 -19.87 20.83
CA GLN A 84 -3.80 -18.58 20.19
C GLN A 84 -4.48 -18.59 18.82
N PRO A 85 -5.34 -17.59 18.53
CA PRO A 85 -5.88 -17.46 17.20
C PRO A 85 -4.72 -17.14 16.25
N PRO A 86 -4.84 -17.52 14.98
CA PRO A 86 -3.80 -17.22 14.02
C PRO A 86 -3.62 -15.70 13.90
N PRO A 87 -2.44 -15.20 13.50
CA PRO A 87 -2.15 -13.76 13.46
C PRO A 87 -3.18 -12.92 12.70
N GLU A 88 -3.83 -13.51 11.69
CA GLU A 88 -4.89 -12.91 10.86
C GLU A 88 -6.27 -12.76 11.54
N TYR A 89 -6.45 -13.25 12.78
CA TYR A 89 -7.73 -13.13 13.47
C TYR A 89 -8.00 -11.71 13.97
N ALA A 90 -9.00 -11.05 13.38
CA ALA A 90 -9.45 -9.70 13.72
C ALA A 90 -10.64 -9.65 14.71
N GLY A 91 -11.21 -10.80 15.09
CA GLY A 91 -12.40 -10.87 15.94
C GLY A 91 -12.15 -10.59 17.43
N PRO A 92 -13.23 -10.53 18.25
CA PRO A 92 -13.11 -10.43 19.70
C PRO A 92 -12.33 -11.65 20.23
N SER A 93 -11.09 -11.41 20.61
CA SER A 93 -10.18 -12.44 21.09
C SER A 93 -9.93 -12.24 22.57
N PRO A 94 -9.88 -13.31 23.38
CA PRO A 94 -9.32 -13.20 24.72
C PRO A 94 -7.86 -12.72 24.67
N TRP A 95 -7.17 -12.85 23.53
CA TRP A 95 -5.77 -12.46 23.32
C TRP A 95 -5.55 -10.99 22.91
N GLN A 96 -6.55 -10.11 23.08
CA GLN A 96 -6.35 -8.65 22.94
C GLN A 96 -5.37 -8.13 24.00
N ALA A 97 -4.56 -7.12 23.66
CA ALA A 97 -3.46 -6.66 24.52
C ALA A 97 -3.89 -6.27 25.94
N GLY A 98 -5.02 -5.57 26.10
CA GLY A 98 -5.53 -5.20 27.41
C GLY A 98 -5.91 -6.41 28.29
N LEU A 99 -6.61 -7.39 27.71
CA LEU A 99 -6.97 -8.62 28.42
C LEU A 99 -5.74 -9.50 28.72
N VAL A 100 -4.77 -9.54 27.80
CA VAL A 100 -3.48 -10.22 28.02
C VAL A 100 -2.71 -9.55 29.16
N GLY A 101 -2.60 -8.23 29.16
CA GLY A 101 -1.96 -7.46 30.23
C GLY A 101 -2.62 -7.68 31.58
N SER A 102 -3.96 -7.63 31.63
CA SER A 102 -4.75 -7.92 32.81
C SER A 102 -4.46 -9.31 33.40
N ARG A 103 -4.59 -10.37 32.58
CA ARG A 103 -4.29 -11.74 33.02
C ARG A 103 -2.83 -11.90 33.43
N GLN A 104 -1.92 -11.23 32.74
CA GLN A 104 -0.50 -11.26 33.08
C GLN A 104 -0.24 -10.67 34.46
N CYS A 105 -0.87 -9.54 34.82
CA CYS A 105 -0.81 -8.99 36.18
C CYS A 105 -1.34 -10.00 37.23
N LYS A 106 -2.45 -10.69 36.95
CA LYS A 106 -2.97 -11.74 37.86
C LYS A 106 -2.01 -12.92 38.00
N CYS A 107 -1.40 -13.39 36.90
CA CYS A 107 -0.39 -14.44 36.95
C CYS A 107 0.83 -14.01 37.77
N LEU A 108 1.29 -12.77 37.62
CA LEU A 108 2.42 -12.24 38.39
C LEU A 108 2.09 -12.12 39.89
N ALA A 109 0.89 -11.66 40.24
CA ALA A 109 0.42 -11.63 41.63
C ALA A 109 0.32 -13.04 42.24
N TYR A 110 -0.15 -14.04 41.47
CA TYR A 110 -0.14 -15.44 41.89
C TYR A 110 1.28 -15.94 42.11
N LEU A 111 2.22 -15.61 41.22
CA LEU A 111 3.62 -16.02 41.36
C LEU A 111 4.32 -15.35 42.55
N ALA A 112 3.87 -14.19 43.02
CA ALA A 112 4.44 -13.58 44.22
C ALA A 112 4.06 -14.33 45.51
N THR A 113 2.85 -14.88 45.61
CA THR A 113 2.30 -15.39 46.89
C THR A 113 1.73 -16.83 46.85
N GLY A 114 1.62 -17.43 45.67
CA GLY A 114 0.96 -18.71 45.44
C GLY A 114 1.80 -19.95 45.78
N PRO A 115 1.14 -21.12 45.95
CA PRO A 115 1.80 -22.37 46.34
C PRO A 115 2.75 -22.93 45.28
N GLU A 116 3.89 -23.46 45.73
CA GLU A 116 5.01 -23.92 44.88
C GLU A 116 4.61 -24.90 43.76
N LYS A 117 3.71 -25.85 44.08
CA LYS A 117 3.33 -26.97 43.20
C LYS A 117 2.76 -26.55 41.84
N ALA A 118 2.19 -25.34 41.71
CA ALA A 118 1.55 -24.86 40.48
C ALA A 118 2.23 -23.62 39.85
N ARG A 119 3.32 -23.11 40.46
CA ARG A 119 4.04 -21.93 39.96
C ARG A 119 4.58 -22.14 38.54
N LYS A 120 5.07 -23.34 38.22
CA LYS A 120 5.65 -23.64 36.90
C LYS A 120 4.63 -23.47 35.77
N ASP A 121 3.40 -23.94 35.97
CA ASP A 121 2.36 -23.87 34.95
C ASP A 121 1.82 -22.45 34.77
N VAL A 122 1.66 -21.70 35.86
CA VAL A 122 1.29 -20.28 35.81
C VAL A 122 2.40 -19.43 35.19
N ALA A 123 3.67 -19.72 35.49
CA ALA A 123 4.82 -19.07 34.87
C ALA A 123 4.88 -19.31 33.36
N ARG A 124 4.49 -20.52 32.89
CA ARG A 124 4.37 -20.81 31.45
C ARG A 124 3.36 -19.90 30.77
N LEU A 125 2.15 -19.75 31.33
CA LEU A 125 1.17 -18.81 30.78
C LEU A 125 1.69 -17.37 30.80
N CYS A 126 2.37 -16.96 31.88
CA CYS A 126 2.94 -15.61 32.01
C CYS A 126 3.99 -15.32 30.92
N VAL A 127 4.94 -16.23 30.69
CA VAL A 127 5.96 -16.08 29.64
C VAL A 127 5.33 -16.03 28.24
N VAL A 128 4.35 -16.91 27.96
CA VAL A 128 3.64 -16.91 26.66
C VAL A 128 2.91 -15.59 26.42
N GLN A 129 2.28 -15.03 27.46
CA GLN A 129 1.60 -13.72 27.39
C GLN A 129 2.61 -12.58 27.17
N ALA A 130 3.75 -12.58 27.86
CA ALA A 130 4.79 -11.57 27.66
C ALA A 130 5.32 -11.55 26.22
N LEU A 131 5.62 -12.72 25.65
CA LEU A 131 6.08 -12.85 24.25
C LEU A 131 5.01 -12.38 23.25
N ARG A 132 3.73 -12.46 23.60
CA ARG A 132 2.63 -11.93 22.79
C ARG A 132 2.58 -10.40 22.88
N LEU A 133 2.66 -9.85 24.09
CA LEU A 133 2.69 -8.41 24.31
C LEU A 133 3.85 -7.73 23.59
N GLU A 134 5.03 -8.37 23.53
CA GLU A 134 6.20 -7.83 22.81
C GLU A 134 5.89 -7.35 21.39
N TRP A 135 5.02 -8.05 20.66
CA TRP A 135 4.67 -7.66 19.29
C TRP A 135 3.30 -7.00 19.16
N LEU A 136 2.31 -7.35 20.00
CA LEU A 136 0.96 -6.76 19.96
C LEU A 136 0.93 -5.34 20.51
N LEU A 137 1.58 -5.12 21.66
CA LEU A 137 1.44 -3.89 22.41
C LEU A 137 1.78 -2.64 21.59
N PRO A 138 2.86 -2.64 20.77
CA PRO A 138 3.19 -1.48 19.95
C PRO A 138 2.17 -1.15 18.84
N VAL A 139 1.35 -2.12 18.41
CA VAL A 139 0.35 -1.95 17.34
C VAL A 139 -1.09 -1.77 17.85
N SER A 140 -1.41 -2.17 19.09
CA SER A 140 -2.79 -2.39 19.53
C SER A 140 -3.38 -1.34 20.48
N THR A 141 -2.72 -0.21 20.72
CA THR A 141 -3.19 0.76 21.72
C THR A 141 -3.17 2.18 21.16
N SER A 142 -4.33 2.61 20.67
CA SER A 142 -4.65 4.01 20.33
C SER A 142 -5.12 4.81 21.54
N GLU A 143 -5.75 4.13 22.50
CA GLU A 143 -6.36 4.71 23.69
C GLU A 143 -5.56 4.36 24.95
N GLN A 144 -5.31 5.37 25.78
CA GLN A 144 -4.52 5.28 27.01
C GLN A 144 -5.43 4.83 28.16
N ASP A 145 -5.95 3.61 28.04
CA ASP A 145 -6.86 3.02 29.00
C ASP A 145 -6.12 2.11 30.00
N ARG A 146 -6.89 1.53 30.94
CA ARG A 146 -6.37 0.54 31.88
C ARG A 146 -5.66 -0.63 31.17
N GLY A 147 -6.19 -1.08 30.04
CA GLY A 147 -5.65 -2.21 29.28
C GLY A 147 -4.25 -1.92 28.74
N PHE A 148 -4.02 -0.71 28.22
CA PHE A 148 -2.68 -0.24 27.84
C PHE A 148 -1.72 -0.29 29.03
N PHE A 149 -2.03 0.37 30.15
CA PHE A 149 -1.14 0.41 31.31
C PHE A 149 -0.88 -0.97 31.92
N ALA A 150 -1.88 -1.87 31.92
CA ALA A 150 -1.72 -3.26 32.35
C ALA A 150 -0.74 -4.01 31.44
N ALA A 151 -0.88 -3.87 30.13
CA ALA A 151 -0.01 -4.54 29.17
C ALA A 151 1.43 -4.01 29.26
N VAL A 152 1.63 -2.68 29.30
CA VAL A 152 2.97 -2.13 29.35
C VAL A 152 3.67 -2.44 30.69
N GLY A 153 2.98 -2.22 31.81
CA GLY A 153 3.54 -2.46 33.15
C GLY A 153 3.89 -3.94 33.37
N SER A 154 2.99 -4.86 32.98
CA SER A 154 3.23 -6.31 33.15
C SER A 154 4.33 -6.85 32.23
N LEU A 155 4.43 -6.37 31.00
CA LEU A 155 5.53 -6.71 30.09
C LEU A 155 6.88 -6.28 30.67
N GLY A 156 6.97 -5.03 31.12
CA GLY A 156 8.18 -4.49 31.73
C GLY A 156 8.59 -5.22 33.00
N PHE A 157 7.65 -5.48 33.93
CA PHE A 157 7.94 -6.23 35.15
C PHE A 157 8.42 -7.65 34.86
N THR A 158 7.75 -8.37 33.95
CA THR A 158 8.14 -9.73 33.56
C THR A 158 9.54 -9.73 32.94
N GLY A 159 9.83 -8.76 32.07
CA GLY A 159 11.16 -8.53 31.52
C GLY A 159 12.20 -8.27 32.61
N GLY A 160 11.92 -7.37 33.55
CA GLY A 160 12.83 -7.02 34.64
C GLY A 160 13.18 -8.21 35.53
N VAL A 161 12.18 -9.01 35.93
CA VAL A 161 12.39 -10.21 36.76
C VAL A 161 13.29 -11.22 36.04
N ILE A 162 12.99 -11.52 34.77
CA ILE A 162 13.80 -12.47 33.99
C ILE A 162 15.22 -11.91 33.73
N TYR A 163 15.34 -10.62 33.47
CA TYR A 163 16.64 -9.95 33.29
C TYR A 163 17.54 -10.13 34.50
N GLN A 164 17.02 -9.89 35.70
CA GLN A 164 17.79 -9.97 36.96
C GLN A 164 18.28 -11.39 37.30
N HIS A 165 17.61 -12.42 36.79
CA HIS A 165 17.87 -13.82 37.12
C HIS A 165 18.44 -14.65 35.95
N SER A 166 18.50 -14.08 34.75
CA SER A 166 19.12 -14.71 33.58
C SER A 166 20.63 -14.47 33.56
N GLU A 167 21.37 -15.40 32.95
CA GLU A 167 22.81 -15.25 32.81
C GLU A 167 23.15 -14.08 31.88
N MET A 168 23.98 -13.16 32.38
CA MET A 168 24.42 -11.98 31.65
C MET A 168 25.08 -12.39 30.34
N GLY A 169 24.73 -11.71 29.25
CA GLY A 169 25.28 -12.01 27.93
C GLY A 169 24.55 -13.13 27.17
N THR A 170 23.47 -13.71 27.71
CA THR A 170 22.62 -14.63 26.95
C THR A 170 21.60 -13.92 26.06
N VAL A 171 20.98 -14.66 25.14
CA VAL A 171 19.86 -14.17 24.30
C VAL A 171 18.66 -13.80 25.17
N LEU A 172 18.30 -14.66 26.14
CA LEU A 172 17.18 -14.40 27.04
C LEU A 172 17.38 -13.11 27.85
N HIS A 173 18.59 -12.88 28.34
CA HIS A 173 18.94 -11.65 29.06
C HIS A 173 18.68 -10.39 28.22
N GLU A 174 19.10 -10.38 26.96
CA GLU A 174 18.90 -9.23 26.06
C GLU A 174 17.44 -9.08 25.62
N MET A 175 16.71 -10.18 25.41
CA MET A 175 15.27 -10.13 25.16
C MET A 175 14.52 -9.50 26.32
N SER A 176 14.84 -9.90 27.54
CA SER A 176 14.27 -9.34 28.76
C SER A 176 14.58 -7.84 28.89
N ALA A 177 15.81 -7.42 28.58
CA ALA A 177 16.15 -5.99 28.50
C ALA A 177 15.32 -5.25 27.43
N GLN A 178 15.05 -5.88 26.28
CA GLN A 178 14.20 -5.29 25.25
C GLN A 178 12.74 -5.12 25.70
N ALA A 179 12.19 -6.08 26.44
CA ALA A 179 10.84 -5.95 27.01
C ALA A 179 10.76 -4.75 27.96
N VAL A 180 11.76 -4.56 28.82
CA VAL A 180 11.85 -3.38 29.70
C VAL A 180 12.02 -2.09 28.89
N ARG A 181 12.89 -2.07 27.86
CA ARG A 181 13.04 -0.90 26.98
C ARG A 181 11.72 -0.52 26.32
N THR A 182 10.98 -1.48 25.78
CA THR A 182 9.66 -1.23 25.20
C THR A 182 8.72 -0.64 26.24
N ALA A 183 8.68 -1.23 27.44
CA ALA A 183 7.79 -0.76 28.48
C ALA A 183 8.11 0.66 28.96
N THR A 184 9.37 0.94 29.29
CA THR A 184 9.83 2.26 29.73
C THR A 184 9.58 3.32 28.67
N ARG A 185 9.88 3.04 27.39
CA ARG A 185 9.72 4.02 26.31
C ARG A 185 8.25 4.31 25.98
N LEU A 186 7.38 3.30 26.04
CA LEU A 186 5.94 3.51 25.85
C LEU A 186 5.29 4.25 27.03
N LEU A 187 5.81 4.08 28.26
CA LEU A 187 5.37 4.85 29.43
C LEU A 187 5.94 6.27 29.50
N ALA A 188 7.10 6.54 28.90
CA ALA A 188 7.84 7.80 29.10
C ALA A 188 6.99 9.07 28.93
N PRO A 189 6.10 9.20 27.92
CA PRO A 189 5.25 10.39 27.77
C PRO A 189 4.32 10.68 28.96
N TRP A 190 4.10 9.70 29.84
CA TRP A 190 3.15 9.74 30.97
C TRP A 190 3.83 9.81 32.33
N SER A 191 5.16 9.72 32.35
CA SER A 191 5.94 9.60 33.59
C SER A 191 6.01 10.89 34.42
N GLU A 192 5.82 12.05 33.79
CA GLU A 192 5.84 13.34 34.44
C GLU A 192 4.42 13.94 34.52
N GLY A 193 3.90 14.13 35.75
CA GLY A 193 2.73 14.98 35.99
C GLY A 193 1.34 14.35 35.76
N THR A 194 1.23 13.05 35.50
CA THR A 194 -0.08 12.39 35.37
C THR A 194 -0.63 11.97 36.75
N GLY A 195 -1.80 12.48 37.12
CA GLY A 195 -2.56 12.00 38.29
C GLY A 195 -3.26 10.66 38.05
N ASP A 196 -2.90 9.95 36.98
CA ASP A 196 -3.55 8.72 36.54
C ASP A 196 -3.09 7.54 37.40
N ALA A 197 -4.03 6.94 38.12
CA ALA A 197 -3.77 5.83 39.02
C ALA A 197 -3.32 4.54 38.30
N TYR A 198 -3.71 4.33 37.04
CA TYR A 198 -3.25 3.20 36.24
C TYR A 198 -1.83 3.42 35.73
N CYS A 199 -1.48 4.64 35.33
CA CYS A 199 -0.10 4.98 34.98
C CYS A 199 0.85 4.78 36.17
N GLN A 200 0.48 5.29 37.35
CA GLN A 200 1.25 5.10 38.59
C GLN A 200 1.38 3.62 38.96
N ALA A 201 0.32 2.82 38.77
CA ALA A 201 0.37 1.39 39.00
C ALA A 201 1.33 0.66 38.04
N ALA A 202 1.37 1.06 36.76
CA ALA A 202 2.30 0.53 35.78
C ALA A 202 3.76 0.96 36.05
N GLN A 203 3.99 2.18 36.54
CA GLN A 203 5.30 2.65 37.00
C GLN A 203 5.78 1.86 38.22
N ALA A 204 4.91 1.64 39.21
CA ALA A 204 5.23 0.83 40.38
C ALA A 204 5.68 -0.59 40.00
N LEU A 205 5.10 -1.17 38.95
CA LEU A 205 5.58 -2.43 38.38
C LEU A 205 7.01 -2.31 37.83
N LEU A 206 7.32 -1.28 37.02
CA LEU A 206 8.69 -1.11 36.51
C LEU A 206 9.72 -0.89 37.63
N GLU A 207 9.35 -0.13 38.66
CA GLU A 207 10.21 0.15 39.81
C GLU A 207 10.46 -1.09 40.68
N ALA A 208 9.53 -2.05 40.70
CA ALA A 208 9.66 -3.29 41.46
C ALA A 208 10.62 -4.31 40.81
N ALA A 209 10.95 -4.16 39.52
CA ALA A 209 11.91 -5.00 38.82
C ALA A 209 12.87 -4.16 37.96
N PRO A 210 13.72 -3.32 38.58
CA PRO A 210 14.51 -2.34 37.85
C PRO A 210 15.61 -2.99 37.01
N VAL A 211 15.88 -2.38 35.86
CA VAL A 211 17.02 -2.66 34.97
C VAL A 211 17.91 -1.41 34.94
N PRO A 212 19.25 -1.54 34.93
CA PRO A 212 20.13 -0.38 34.90
C PRO A 212 19.84 0.55 33.72
N GLU A 213 19.78 1.86 33.96
CA GLU A 213 19.48 2.86 32.94
C GLU A 213 20.43 2.77 31.73
N ALA A 214 21.70 2.44 31.97
CA ALA A 214 22.71 2.23 30.94
C ALA A 214 22.36 1.11 29.92
N VAL A 215 21.52 0.14 30.32
CA VAL A 215 21.05 -0.95 29.44
C VAL A 215 19.84 -0.51 28.60
N LEU A 216 19.12 0.52 29.07
CA LEU A 216 17.95 1.08 28.40
C LEU A 216 18.33 2.19 27.41
N ALA A 217 19.44 2.87 27.68
CA ALA A 217 20.02 3.91 26.83
C ALA A 217 20.76 3.32 25.61
N PRO A 218 20.73 4.00 24.45
CA PRO A 218 21.63 3.68 23.34
C PRO A 218 23.08 3.98 23.74
N SER A 219 24.01 3.09 23.38
CA SER A 219 25.45 3.28 23.58
C SER A 219 26.21 2.89 22.32
N HIS A 220 27.25 3.66 22.01
CA HIS A 220 28.14 3.42 20.87
C HIS A 220 29.49 2.81 21.27
N GLU A 221 29.65 2.45 22.55
CA GLU A 221 30.84 1.76 23.02
C GLU A 221 30.94 0.35 22.42
N LEU A 222 32.16 -0.06 22.07
CA LEU A 222 32.37 -1.34 21.37
C LEU A 222 32.00 -2.54 22.23
N ASP A 223 32.33 -2.50 23.53
CA ASP A 223 31.98 -3.59 24.44
C ASP A 223 30.47 -3.73 24.56
N VAL A 224 29.74 -2.61 24.68
CA VAL A 224 28.27 -2.61 24.70
C VAL A 224 27.68 -3.12 23.40
N PHE A 225 28.28 -2.81 22.24
CA PHE A 225 27.84 -3.40 20.97
C PHE A 225 28.06 -4.93 20.93
N PHE A 226 29.23 -5.43 21.34
CA PHE A 226 29.50 -6.86 21.30
C PHE A 226 28.71 -7.66 22.34
N ASP A 227 28.25 -7.02 23.41
CA ASP A 227 27.24 -7.59 24.32
C ASP A 227 25.88 -7.79 23.64
N GLN A 228 25.66 -7.27 22.44
CA GLN A 228 24.44 -7.46 21.65
C GLN A 228 24.55 -8.55 20.60
N ILE A 229 25.76 -9.07 20.42
CA ILE A 229 26.07 -10.09 19.43
C ILE A 229 26.06 -11.46 20.09
N ASN A 230 25.37 -12.40 19.47
CA ASN A 230 25.45 -13.80 19.82
C ASN A 230 26.79 -14.37 19.34
N LEU A 231 27.76 -14.37 20.23
CA LEU A 231 29.12 -14.88 19.97
C LEU A 231 29.18 -16.40 19.74
N GLU A 232 28.08 -17.12 19.98
CA GLU A 232 27.94 -18.55 19.65
C GLU A 232 27.52 -18.78 18.20
N HIS A 233 27.08 -17.72 17.49
CA HIS A 233 26.78 -17.83 16.06
C HIS A 233 28.04 -18.28 15.30
N PRO A 234 27.95 -19.22 14.34
CA PRO A 234 29.12 -19.80 13.67
C PRO A 234 30.09 -18.76 13.09
N ASP A 235 29.55 -17.72 12.44
CA ASP A 235 30.33 -16.62 11.85
C ASP A 235 31.10 -15.79 12.89
N MET A 236 30.68 -15.82 14.15
CA MET A 236 31.22 -14.99 15.23
C MET A 236 32.36 -15.67 16.00
N ALA A 237 32.75 -16.91 15.67
CA ALA A 237 33.76 -17.66 16.41
C ALA A 237 35.11 -16.92 16.54
N ARG A 238 35.54 -16.18 15.50
CA ARG A 238 36.78 -15.38 15.54
C ARG A 238 36.61 -14.11 16.37
N VAL A 239 35.45 -13.45 16.26
CA VAL A 239 35.08 -12.28 17.08
C VAL A 239 35.05 -12.67 18.56
N ALA A 240 34.41 -13.79 18.89
CA ALA A 240 34.32 -14.33 20.24
C ALA A 240 35.69 -14.54 20.90
N ARG A 241 36.70 -14.96 20.12
CA ARG A 241 38.08 -15.10 20.63
C ARG A 241 38.67 -13.76 21.06
N HIS A 242 38.45 -12.70 20.29
CA HIS A 242 38.95 -11.36 20.63
C HIS A 242 38.21 -10.74 21.82
N ILE A 243 36.90 -10.97 21.94
CA ILE A 243 36.12 -10.55 23.11
C ILE A 243 36.59 -11.26 24.38
N LYS A 244 36.86 -12.58 24.32
CA LYS A 244 37.47 -13.34 25.44
C LYS A 244 38.83 -12.77 25.87
N LEU A 245 39.59 -12.20 24.93
CA LEU A 245 40.87 -11.53 25.18
C LEU A 245 40.72 -10.05 25.59
N ARG A 246 39.49 -9.55 25.80
CA ARG A 246 39.17 -8.16 26.11
C ARG A 246 39.74 -7.16 25.08
N ASN A 247 39.70 -7.53 23.80
CA ASN A 247 40.20 -6.71 22.71
C ASN A 247 39.06 -6.34 21.74
N ALA A 248 38.23 -5.39 22.16
CA ALA A 248 37.08 -4.91 21.39
C ALA A 248 37.47 -4.32 20.03
N ARG A 249 38.66 -3.71 19.92
CA ARG A 249 39.16 -3.14 18.66
C ARG A 249 39.48 -4.24 17.63
N ALA A 250 40.15 -5.32 18.07
CA ALA A 250 40.40 -6.47 17.20
C ALA A 250 39.10 -7.24 16.89
N ALA A 251 38.16 -7.29 17.83
CA ALA A 251 36.83 -7.83 17.59
C ALA A 251 36.08 -7.04 16.51
N LYS A 252 36.10 -5.70 16.55
CA LYS A 252 35.58 -4.83 15.49
C LYS A 252 36.21 -5.11 14.14
N ALA A 253 37.53 -5.15 14.05
CA ALA A 253 38.22 -5.45 12.79
C ALA A 253 37.81 -6.83 12.23
N THR A 254 37.71 -7.83 13.10
CA THR A 254 37.30 -9.19 12.71
C THR A 254 35.83 -9.26 12.30
N TYR A 255 34.96 -8.50 12.96
CA TYR A 255 33.55 -8.42 12.64
C TYR A 255 33.32 -7.76 11.27
N ILE A 256 34.06 -6.68 10.97
CA ILE A 256 34.07 -6.05 9.64
C ILE A 256 34.43 -7.07 8.55
N VAL A 257 35.50 -7.86 8.76
CA VAL A 257 35.89 -8.92 7.80
C VAL A 257 34.79 -9.97 7.62
N ALA A 258 34.11 -10.35 8.71
CA ALA A 258 33.00 -11.30 8.64
C ALA A 258 31.82 -10.74 7.82
N LEU A 259 31.44 -9.48 8.07
CA LEU A 259 30.37 -8.81 7.32
C LEU A 259 30.74 -8.57 5.85
N SER A 260 31.98 -8.15 5.58
CA SER A 260 32.48 -7.93 4.23
C SER A 260 32.48 -9.23 3.43
N GLY A 261 32.92 -10.33 4.05
CA GLY A 261 32.84 -11.66 3.44
C GLY A 261 31.40 -12.11 3.16
N ARG A 262 30.47 -11.92 4.12
CA ARG A 262 29.06 -12.30 3.98
C ARG A 262 28.36 -11.56 2.84
N PHE A 263 28.48 -10.23 2.82
CA PHE A 263 27.74 -9.39 1.87
C PHE A 263 28.49 -9.18 0.54
N GLY A 264 29.79 -9.44 0.50
CA GLY A 264 30.59 -9.44 -0.73
C GLY A 264 30.32 -10.63 -1.65
N GLN A 265 29.73 -11.71 -1.14
CA GLN A 265 29.28 -12.88 -1.91
C GLN A 265 27.96 -12.58 -2.64
N ARG A 266 28.02 -11.71 -3.65
CA ARG A 266 26.82 -11.14 -4.31
C ARG A 266 25.90 -12.17 -4.95
N GLU A 267 26.41 -13.33 -5.36
CA GLU A 267 25.62 -14.41 -5.96
C GLU A 267 24.70 -15.11 -4.95
N ASP A 268 25.01 -15.02 -3.65
CA ASP A 268 24.23 -15.64 -2.58
C ASP A 268 23.03 -14.78 -2.14
N TRP A 269 22.94 -13.53 -2.63
CA TRP A 269 21.90 -12.58 -2.24
C TRP A 269 21.01 -12.17 -3.43
N PRO A 270 19.68 -12.14 -3.26
CA PRO A 270 18.78 -11.64 -4.30
C PRO A 270 18.95 -10.11 -4.47
N ASP A 271 18.84 -9.63 -5.72
CA ASP A 271 18.89 -8.18 -6.00
C ASP A 271 17.56 -7.50 -5.65
N VAL A 272 17.43 -7.12 -4.37
CA VAL A 272 16.23 -6.46 -3.83
C VAL A 272 16.23 -4.93 -4.01
N ARG A 273 17.03 -4.39 -4.94
CA ARG A 273 17.03 -2.95 -5.21
C ARG A 273 15.65 -2.46 -5.65
N PRO A 274 15.05 -1.47 -4.96
CA PRO A 274 13.70 -0.99 -5.28
C PRO A 274 13.66 -0.14 -6.56
N ASP A 275 14.81 0.37 -7.00
CA ASP A 275 14.98 1.19 -8.20
C ASP A 275 16.40 0.98 -8.77
N ARG A 276 16.48 0.73 -10.08
CA ARG A 276 17.72 0.49 -10.83
C ARG A 276 18.05 1.61 -11.83
N THR A 277 17.26 2.68 -11.85
CA THR A 277 17.47 3.83 -12.73
C THR A 277 18.81 4.52 -12.42
N VAL A 278 19.47 5.02 -13.47
CA VAL A 278 20.76 5.71 -13.39
C VAL A 278 20.56 7.16 -13.75
N ASN A 279 20.73 8.06 -12.78
CA ASN A 279 20.72 9.51 -12.98
C ASN A 279 22.04 10.12 -12.49
N VAL A 280 22.99 10.29 -13.41
CA VAL A 280 24.34 10.81 -13.11
C VAL A 280 24.29 12.28 -12.68
N ALA A 281 23.38 13.08 -13.24
CA ALA A 281 23.22 14.49 -12.89
C ALA A 281 22.76 14.67 -11.43
N GLU A 282 21.72 13.93 -11.02
CA GLU A 282 21.27 13.94 -9.61
C GLU A 282 22.36 13.38 -8.68
N ALA A 283 23.10 12.36 -9.10
CA ALA A 283 24.23 11.85 -8.33
C ALA A 283 25.33 12.90 -8.11
N ASP A 284 25.65 13.70 -9.13
CA ASP A 284 26.61 14.82 -9.04
C ASP A 284 26.11 15.98 -8.19
N ASP A 285 24.80 16.23 -8.16
CA ASP A 285 24.15 17.16 -7.24
C ASP A 285 24.27 16.68 -5.78
N LEU A 286 23.99 15.40 -5.51
CA LEU A 286 24.13 14.79 -4.18
C LEU A 286 25.56 14.84 -3.66
N CYS A 287 26.57 14.68 -4.54
CA CYS A 287 27.97 14.88 -4.18
C CYS A 287 28.25 16.30 -3.64
N ARG A 288 27.46 17.29 -4.06
CA ARG A 288 27.54 18.70 -3.62
C ARG A 288 26.54 19.06 -2.52
N ASN A 289 25.83 18.09 -1.92
CA ASN A 289 24.74 18.30 -0.96
C ASN A 289 23.51 19.03 -1.54
N VAL A 290 23.26 18.88 -2.85
CA VAL A 290 22.04 19.37 -3.48
C VAL A 290 21.07 18.20 -3.62
N PHE A 291 19.94 18.26 -2.93
CA PHE A 291 18.95 17.19 -2.88
C PHE A 291 17.68 17.57 -3.63
N ALA A 292 17.13 16.62 -4.39
CA ALA A 292 15.77 16.72 -4.92
C ALA A 292 14.76 16.29 -3.84
N LEU A 293 14.01 17.25 -3.29
CA LEU A 293 12.98 17.02 -2.28
C LEU A 293 11.70 16.50 -2.95
N ARG A 294 11.57 15.18 -3.06
CA ARG A 294 10.55 14.51 -3.89
C ARG A 294 9.10 14.77 -3.45
N SER A 295 8.87 14.85 -2.15
CA SER A 295 7.60 15.19 -1.49
C SER A 295 7.20 16.66 -1.67
N ASP A 296 8.19 17.52 -1.92
CA ASP A 296 8.06 18.96 -2.07
C ASP A 296 8.19 19.34 -3.55
N GLY A 297 7.64 18.48 -4.41
CA GLY A 297 7.61 18.72 -5.84
C GLY A 297 8.95 18.68 -6.56
N TYR A 298 9.92 17.97 -5.98
CA TYR A 298 11.29 17.92 -6.47
C TYR A 298 11.98 19.29 -6.46
N THR A 299 11.64 20.12 -5.49
CA THR A 299 12.42 21.34 -5.23
C THR A 299 13.86 20.95 -4.92
N ARG A 300 14.81 21.61 -5.59
CA ARG A 300 16.25 21.39 -5.36
C ARG A 300 16.66 22.19 -4.12
N GLN A 301 17.05 21.49 -3.07
CA GLN A 301 17.57 22.09 -1.84
C GLN A 301 19.09 21.97 -1.80
N ASP A 302 19.78 23.10 -1.85
CA ASP A 302 21.22 23.19 -1.60
C ASP A 302 21.45 23.38 -0.10
N PHE A 303 22.06 22.39 0.55
CA PHE A 303 22.40 22.46 1.97
C PHE A 303 23.78 23.09 2.24
N GLY A 304 24.54 23.42 1.19
CA GLY A 304 25.89 23.96 1.32
C GLY A 304 26.88 22.90 1.84
N LYS A 305 27.56 23.17 2.96
CA LYS A 305 28.65 22.29 3.44
C LYS A 305 28.16 21.05 4.20
N GLU A 306 27.08 21.19 4.96
CA GLU A 306 26.54 20.15 5.84
C GLU A 306 25.06 20.01 5.58
N VAL A 307 24.56 18.76 5.56
CA VAL A 307 23.14 18.49 5.34
C VAL A 307 22.38 18.65 6.64
N ASP A 308 21.35 19.49 6.63
CA ASP A 308 20.38 19.54 7.73
C ASP A 308 19.33 18.44 7.53
N TRP A 309 19.55 17.31 8.21
CA TRP A 309 18.64 16.16 8.18
C TRP A 309 17.32 16.40 8.91
N THR A 310 17.17 17.54 9.60
CA THR A 310 15.93 17.96 10.27
C THR A 310 15.17 19.03 9.48
N PHE A 311 15.61 19.32 8.25
CA PHE A 311 15.03 20.35 7.40
C PHE A 311 13.54 20.10 7.11
N LEU A 312 12.71 21.09 7.42
CA LEU A 312 11.28 21.11 7.16
C LEU A 312 10.98 22.11 6.03
N ALA A 313 10.82 21.60 4.81
CA ALA A 313 10.35 22.40 3.69
C ALA A 313 8.94 22.92 4.00
N GLU A 314 8.75 24.24 4.01
CA GLU A 314 7.45 24.89 4.28
C GLU A 314 6.76 24.45 5.60
N GLY A 315 7.50 23.86 6.54
CA GLY A 315 6.97 23.32 7.79
C GLY A 315 6.32 21.93 7.70
N ASP A 316 6.40 21.23 6.56
CA ASP A 316 5.84 19.89 6.38
C ASP A 316 6.80 18.78 6.88
N PRO A 317 6.42 18.00 7.92
CA PRO A 317 7.23 16.87 8.38
C PRO A 317 7.36 15.74 7.34
N THR A 318 6.42 15.65 6.37
CA THR A 318 6.47 14.66 5.28
C THR A 318 7.71 14.86 4.41
N GLY A 319 8.07 16.12 4.16
CA GLY A 319 9.29 16.51 3.46
C GLY A 319 10.55 15.96 4.11
N CYS A 320 10.66 16.21 5.41
CA CYS A 320 11.76 15.74 6.24
C CYS A 320 11.80 14.21 6.30
N ALA A 321 10.65 13.55 6.47
CA ALA A 321 10.57 12.08 6.45
C ALA A 321 11.09 11.53 5.11
N CYS A 322 10.64 12.05 3.97
CA CYS A 322 11.06 11.61 2.64
C CYS A 322 12.57 11.80 2.38
N LEU A 323 13.16 12.92 2.84
CA LEU A 323 14.62 13.12 2.82
C LEU A 323 15.34 12.01 3.59
N ASN A 324 14.80 11.68 4.76
CA ASN A 324 15.31 10.65 5.66
C ASN A 324 14.92 9.22 5.26
N ALA A 325 14.16 9.01 4.18
CA ALA A 325 13.95 7.69 3.60
C ALA A 325 15.18 7.15 2.85
N HIS A 326 16.20 8.00 2.65
CA HIS A 326 17.50 7.67 2.02
C HIS A 326 17.43 7.16 0.58
N ARG A 327 16.38 7.51 -0.17
CA ARG A 327 16.28 7.17 -1.61
C ARG A 327 17.49 7.69 -2.41
N TRP A 328 18.09 8.80 -1.99
CA TRP A 328 19.33 9.36 -2.53
C TRP A 328 20.52 8.37 -2.52
N ALA A 329 20.55 7.40 -1.61
CA ALA A 329 21.64 6.42 -1.54
C ALA A 329 21.62 5.46 -2.73
N ASN A 330 20.43 5.10 -3.23
CA ASN A 330 20.31 4.29 -4.45
C ASN A 330 20.74 5.06 -5.69
N VAL A 331 20.49 6.38 -5.76
CA VAL A 331 20.97 7.23 -6.87
C VAL A 331 22.50 7.18 -6.96
N LEU A 332 23.19 7.39 -5.83
CA LEU A 332 24.66 7.29 -5.77
C LEU A 332 25.16 5.87 -6.06
N LEU A 333 24.50 4.85 -5.51
CA LEU A 333 24.88 3.45 -5.74
C LEU A 333 24.73 3.05 -7.21
N ASN A 334 23.63 3.43 -7.87
CA ASN A 334 23.39 3.11 -9.27
C ASN A 334 24.36 3.89 -10.18
N ALA A 335 24.65 5.16 -9.88
CA ALA A 335 25.68 5.93 -10.59
C ALA A 335 27.08 5.31 -10.44
N TYR A 336 27.46 4.88 -9.24
CA TYR A 336 28.71 4.14 -9.02
C TYR A 336 28.76 2.85 -9.83
N LYS A 337 27.70 2.02 -9.79
CA LYS A 337 27.63 0.76 -10.53
C LYS A 337 27.72 0.96 -12.06
N ALA A 338 27.18 2.07 -12.56
CA ALA A 338 27.18 2.37 -13.99
C ALA A 338 28.50 2.99 -14.49
N THR A 339 29.14 3.83 -13.68
CA THR A 339 30.29 4.65 -14.11
C THR A 339 31.63 4.19 -13.54
N HIS A 340 31.59 3.43 -12.43
CA HIS A 340 32.75 3.12 -11.59
C HIS A 340 33.50 4.35 -11.05
N ASP A 341 32.86 5.52 -11.00
CA ASP A 341 33.47 6.72 -10.40
C ASP A 341 33.40 6.65 -8.86
N GLU A 342 34.58 6.53 -8.25
CA GLU A 342 34.81 6.42 -6.81
C GLU A 342 34.16 7.55 -5.99
N LYS A 343 33.92 8.72 -6.58
CA LYS A 343 33.28 9.84 -5.86
C LYS A 343 31.90 9.44 -5.34
N TYR A 344 31.15 8.62 -6.06
CA TYR A 344 29.79 8.24 -5.66
C TYR A 344 29.80 7.33 -4.43
N ALA A 345 30.67 6.31 -4.40
CA ALA A 345 30.86 5.47 -3.22
C ALA A 345 31.36 6.27 -2.01
N TYR A 346 32.27 7.22 -2.23
CA TYR A 346 32.73 8.15 -1.20
C TYR A 346 31.59 9.00 -0.63
N HIS A 347 30.81 9.68 -1.48
CA HIS A 347 29.74 10.57 -1.03
C HIS A 347 28.57 9.81 -0.40
N LEU A 348 28.28 8.58 -0.84
CA LEU A 348 27.29 7.71 -0.20
C LEU A 348 27.70 7.42 1.26
N SER A 349 28.94 6.96 1.46
CA SER A 349 29.45 6.69 2.81
C SER A 349 29.49 7.96 3.67
N ARG A 350 29.91 9.09 3.11
CA ARG A 350 29.94 10.39 3.82
C ARG A 350 28.55 10.84 4.26
N LEU A 351 27.55 10.79 3.38
CA LEU A 351 26.19 11.23 3.69
C LEU A 351 25.52 10.31 4.71
N PHE A 352 25.71 8.99 4.58
CA PHE A 352 25.21 8.03 5.58
C PHE A 352 25.78 8.30 6.98
N LEU A 353 27.10 8.51 7.08
CA LEU A 353 27.74 8.82 8.36
C LEU A 353 27.28 10.17 8.92
N SER A 354 27.17 11.20 8.07
CA SER A 354 26.63 12.51 8.46
C SER A 354 25.23 12.37 9.06
N TRP A 355 24.33 11.63 8.40
CA TRP A 355 22.98 11.37 8.91
C TRP A 355 23.02 10.64 10.26
N LYS A 356 23.79 9.55 10.35
CA LYS A 356 23.86 8.75 11.58
C LYS A 356 24.34 9.59 12.78
N ASP A 357 25.30 10.47 12.57
CA ASP A 357 25.87 11.31 13.62
C ASP A 357 24.92 12.44 14.06
N SER A 358 24.13 13.00 13.14
CA SER A 358 23.20 14.11 13.44
C SER A 358 21.77 13.67 13.79
N SER A 359 21.41 12.42 13.54
CA SER A 359 20.04 11.91 13.71
C SER A 359 20.01 10.72 14.69
N PRO A 360 20.28 10.93 15.98
CA PRO A 360 20.23 9.86 16.98
C PRO A 360 18.82 9.29 17.14
N VAL A 361 18.73 8.01 17.53
CA VAL A 361 17.45 7.32 17.75
C VAL A 361 16.67 8.01 18.87
N PRO A 362 15.41 8.40 18.65
CA PRO A 362 14.61 9.03 19.69
C PRO A 362 14.14 8.03 20.75
N CYS A 363 13.79 8.54 21.93
CA CYS A 363 13.14 7.74 22.97
C CYS A 363 11.68 7.40 22.59
N GLY A 364 10.91 8.42 22.21
CA GLY A 364 9.53 8.30 21.73
C GLY A 364 9.42 8.18 20.20
N ARG A 365 8.19 8.19 19.70
CA ARG A 365 7.92 8.27 18.25
C ARG A 365 8.37 9.63 17.71
N SER A 366 8.79 9.63 16.45
CA SER A 366 9.26 10.81 15.72
C SER A 366 8.55 10.86 14.37
N GLU A 367 8.11 12.05 13.94
CA GLU A 367 7.52 12.26 12.61
C GLU A 367 8.59 12.39 11.51
N ALA A 368 9.81 12.77 11.88
CA ALA A 368 11.06 12.71 11.13
C ALA A 368 12.21 13.07 12.09
N PRO A 369 13.47 12.63 11.89
CA PRO A 369 14.03 11.71 10.87
C PRO A 369 13.68 10.21 11.01
N TRP A 370 13.07 9.83 12.13
CA TRP A 370 12.81 8.43 12.53
C TRP A 370 11.34 8.05 12.46
N SER A 371 10.59 8.60 11.50
CA SER A 371 9.26 8.09 11.18
C SER A 371 9.31 6.59 10.91
N LEU A 372 8.30 5.89 11.37
CA LEU A 372 8.28 4.42 11.36
C LEU A 372 8.33 3.82 9.95
N PRO A 373 7.50 4.26 8.97
CA PRO A 373 7.57 3.69 7.62
C PRO A 373 8.90 3.98 6.92
N GLU A 374 9.48 5.17 7.06
CA GLU A 374 10.79 5.48 6.46
C GLU A 374 11.92 4.73 7.16
N THR A 375 11.86 4.56 8.48
CA THR A 375 12.82 3.72 9.23
C THR A 375 12.75 2.26 8.75
N GLY A 376 11.54 1.75 8.53
CA GLY A 376 11.28 0.47 7.91
C GLY A 376 11.84 0.34 6.49
N SER A 377 11.55 1.33 5.64
CA SER A 377 12.00 1.38 4.25
C SER A 377 13.52 1.47 4.14
N ARG A 378 14.18 2.29 4.95
CA ARG A 378 15.65 2.35 5.05
C ARG A 378 16.23 0.98 5.33
N ALA A 379 15.77 0.34 6.42
CA ALA A 379 16.32 -0.94 6.86
C ALA A 379 15.94 -2.12 5.95
N GLY A 380 14.78 -2.06 5.29
CA GLY A 380 14.23 -3.13 4.47
C GLY A 380 14.61 -3.08 2.99
N GLN A 381 14.97 -1.91 2.45
CA GLN A 381 15.17 -1.72 1.01
C GLN A 381 16.47 -0.97 0.67
N ILE A 382 16.82 0.07 1.41
CA ILE A 382 17.97 0.94 1.10
C ILE A 382 19.29 0.40 1.69
N PHE A 383 19.33 0.10 2.97
CA PHE A 383 20.55 -0.43 3.61
C PHE A 383 20.94 -1.81 3.07
N PRO A 384 19.99 -2.72 2.76
CA PRO A 384 20.33 -3.97 2.08
C PRO A 384 21.01 -3.75 0.74
N SER A 385 20.54 -2.80 -0.09
CA SER A 385 21.16 -2.52 -1.39
C SER A 385 22.58 -1.98 -1.26
N ILE A 386 22.85 -1.15 -0.25
CA ILE A 386 24.19 -0.64 0.06
C ILE A 386 25.11 -1.79 0.51
N LEU A 387 24.65 -2.64 1.44
CA LEU A 387 25.44 -3.76 1.96
C LEU A 387 25.84 -4.72 0.83
N MET A 388 24.89 -5.17 0.01
CA MET A 388 25.19 -6.08 -1.11
C MET A 388 25.97 -5.39 -2.25
N GLY A 389 25.91 -4.05 -2.32
CA GLY A 389 26.59 -3.27 -3.35
C GLY A 389 28.02 -2.86 -3.01
N LEU A 390 28.33 -2.65 -1.72
CA LEU A 390 29.54 -1.95 -1.26
C LEU A 390 30.22 -2.57 -0.04
N ALA A 391 29.76 -3.67 0.56
CA ALA A 391 30.39 -4.23 1.76
C ALA A 391 31.86 -4.70 1.55
N ASP A 392 32.23 -5.04 0.32
CA ASP A 392 33.60 -5.37 -0.12
C ASP A 392 34.36 -4.17 -0.71
N HIS A 393 33.72 -3.00 -0.77
CA HIS A 393 34.35 -1.79 -1.28
C HIS A 393 35.30 -1.21 -0.22
N PRO A 394 36.59 -0.96 -0.53
CA PRO A 394 37.60 -0.59 0.47
C PRO A 394 37.23 0.61 1.34
N ARG A 395 36.53 1.59 0.76
CA ARG A 395 36.08 2.79 1.49
C ARG A 395 34.95 2.47 2.45
N PHE A 396 33.93 1.74 2.00
CA PHE A 396 32.74 1.46 2.79
C PHE A 396 33.04 0.41 3.86
N GLU A 397 33.84 -0.60 3.55
CA GLU A 397 34.36 -1.55 4.54
C GLU A 397 35.07 -0.84 5.71
N ARG A 398 35.94 0.14 5.39
CA ARG A 398 36.71 0.89 6.38
C ARG A 398 35.84 1.83 7.23
N ASP A 399 34.98 2.61 6.60
CA ASP A 399 34.31 3.75 7.25
C ASP A 399 32.83 3.47 7.58
N GLY A 400 32.11 2.74 6.73
CA GLY A 400 30.64 2.64 6.76
C GLY A 400 30.07 1.31 7.28
N LEU A 401 30.76 0.19 7.09
CA LEU A 401 30.19 -1.15 7.32
C LEU A 401 29.85 -1.42 8.81
N PHE A 402 30.76 -1.06 9.72
CA PHE A 402 30.49 -1.20 11.16
C PHE A 402 29.41 -0.22 11.66
N PRO A 403 29.45 1.09 11.32
CA PRO A 403 28.36 2.01 11.62
C PRO A 403 27.00 1.58 11.06
N MET A 404 26.97 0.93 9.89
CA MET A 404 25.75 0.35 9.32
C MET A 404 25.20 -0.77 10.20
N ALA A 405 26.04 -1.69 10.68
CA ALA A 405 25.61 -2.73 11.61
C ALA A 405 25.07 -2.15 12.94
N GLN A 406 25.73 -1.12 13.48
CA GLN A 406 25.22 -0.40 14.67
C GLN A 406 23.85 0.23 14.39
N SER A 407 23.70 0.90 13.24
CA SER A 407 22.45 1.52 12.85
C SER A 407 21.33 0.49 12.63
N MET A 408 21.61 -0.66 12.02
CA MET A 408 20.61 -1.72 11.83
C MET A 408 20.11 -2.28 13.17
N LEU A 409 20.98 -2.45 14.16
CA LEU A 409 20.56 -2.84 15.52
C LEU A 409 19.69 -1.77 16.19
N GLU A 410 20.06 -0.49 16.04
CA GLU A 410 19.30 0.67 16.51
C GLU A 410 17.90 0.73 15.87
N HIS A 411 17.81 0.54 14.55
CA HIS A 411 16.55 0.46 13.80
C HIS A 411 15.69 -0.70 14.30
N GLY A 412 16.28 -1.88 14.48
CA GLY A 412 15.57 -3.07 14.94
C GLY A 412 14.96 -2.87 16.33
N ARG A 413 15.72 -2.29 17.26
CA ARG A 413 15.22 -1.95 18.60
C ARG A 413 14.11 -0.91 18.57
N TYR A 414 14.25 0.12 17.74
CA TYR A 414 13.23 1.16 17.59
C TYR A 414 11.92 0.60 17.01
N LEU A 415 11.99 -0.15 15.91
CA LEU A 415 10.85 -0.80 15.27
C LEU A 415 10.26 -1.94 16.11
N MET A 416 11.03 -2.55 17.01
CA MET A 416 10.50 -3.51 17.99
C MET A 416 9.62 -2.79 19.03
N THR A 417 10.06 -1.61 19.50
CA THR A 417 9.38 -0.83 20.54
C THR A 417 8.18 -0.03 20.03
N HIS A 418 8.29 0.56 18.84
CA HIS A 418 7.27 1.43 18.25
C HIS A 418 6.73 0.82 16.96
N ALA A 419 5.43 0.96 16.72
CA ALA A 419 4.80 0.47 15.51
C ALA A 419 3.56 1.29 15.11
N SER A 420 3.26 1.34 13.81
CA SER A 420 2.00 1.83 13.28
C SER A 420 0.86 0.86 13.63
N GLN A 421 -0.37 1.34 13.69
CA GLN A 421 -1.49 0.50 14.14
C GLN A 421 -1.90 -0.53 13.07
N ASP A 422 -1.95 -0.09 11.81
CA ASP A 422 -2.37 -0.86 10.65
C ASP A 422 -1.84 -0.22 9.34
N GLY A 423 -2.39 -0.66 8.21
CA GLY A 423 -2.17 -0.07 6.90
C GLY A 423 -0.79 -0.31 6.29
N ALA A 424 -0.51 0.42 5.22
CA ALA A 424 0.74 0.34 4.46
C ALA A 424 1.96 0.62 5.34
N ALA A 425 1.84 1.55 6.30
CA ALA A 425 2.92 1.90 7.21
C ALA A 425 3.38 0.70 8.06
N LEU A 426 2.44 -0.04 8.66
CA LEU A 426 2.76 -1.24 9.44
C LEU A 426 3.37 -2.35 8.58
N GLN A 427 2.91 -2.51 7.33
CA GLN A 427 3.47 -3.51 6.40
C GLN A 427 4.92 -3.18 6.03
N ILE A 428 5.23 -1.92 5.75
CA ILE A 428 6.58 -1.46 5.39
C ILE A 428 7.54 -1.59 6.58
N GLU A 429 7.14 -1.09 7.76
CA GLU A 429 7.99 -1.11 8.96
C GLU A 429 8.24 -2.54 9.47
N ALA A 430 7.24 -3.42 9.43
CA ALA A 430 7.39 -4.82 9.81
C ALA A 430 8.32 -5.57 8.84
N SER A 431 8.19 -5.32 7.54
CA SER A 431 9.10 -5.90 6.53
C SER A 431 10.55 -5.46 6.75
N GLY A 432 10.77 -4.19 7.12
CA GLY A 432 12.09 -3.68 7.52
C GLY A 432 12.65 -4.37 8.76
N LEU A 433 11.83 -4.56 9.80
CA LEU A 433 12.23 -5.26 11.03
C LEU A 433 12.62 -6.73 10.77
N ALA A 434 11.87 -7.44 9.92
CA ALA A 434 12.23 -8.79 9.49
C ALA A 434 13.54 -8.79 8.69
N THR A 435 13.73 -7.84 7.77
CA THR A 435 14.95 -7.74 6.96
C THR A 435 16.21 -7.56 7.83
N ILE A 436 16.14 -6.77 8.89
CA ILE A 436 17.26 -6.63 9.85
C ILE A 436 17.66 -7.99 10.44
N ALA A 437 16.69 -8.81 10.84
CA ALA A 437 16.94 -10.12 11.41
C ALA A 437 17.59 -11.09 10.41
N LEU A 438 17.15 -11.03 9.14
CA LEU A 438 17.67 -11.88 8.06
C LEU A 438 19.13 -11.53 7.72
N MET A 439 19.46 -10.23 7.69
CA MET A 439 20.80 -9.77 7.33
C MET A 439 21.81 -9.89 8.49
N PHE A 440 21.34 -9.79 9.73
CA PHE A 440 22.16 -9.85 10.94
C PHE A 440 21.68 -10.94 11.91
N PRO A 441 21.74 -12.23 11.50
CA PRO A 441 21.28 -13.35 12.31
C PRO A 441 22.07 -13.50 13.62
N GLU A 442 23.26 -12.93 13.70
CA GLU A 442 24.06 -12.91 14.92
C GLU A 442 23.57 -11.91 15.98
N PHE A 443 22.63 -11.00 15.69
CA PHE A 443 22.05 -10.18 16.75
C PHE A 443 21.27 -11.05 17.72
N LYS A 444 21.46 -10.85 19.04
CA LYS A 444 20.71 -11.60 20.06
C LYS A 444 19.20 -11.45 19.89
N LEU A 445 18.75 -10.30 19.40
CA LEU A 445 17.33 -10.00 19.16
C LEU A 445 16.82 -10.43 17.77
N ALA A 446 17.64 -10.97 16.86
CA ALA A 446 17.24 -11.26 15.49
C ALA A 446 15.97 -12.14 15.42
N LYS A 447 15.92 -13.22 16.19
CA LYS A 447 14.74 -14.11 16.24
C LYS A 447 13.49 -13.40 16.77
N SER A 448 13.64 -12.53 17.77
CA SER A 448 12.53 -11.73 18.31
C SER A 448 12.02 -10.70 17.31
N PHE A 449 12.93 -10.02 16.62
CA PHE A 449 12.59 -9.09 15.53
C PHE A 449 11.82 -9.79 14.43
N TYR A 450 12.33 -10.92 13.92
CA TYR A 450 11.68 -11.68 12.84
C TYR A 450 10.28 -12.16 13.23
N ARG A 451 10.13 -12.72 14.44
CA ARG A 451 8.83 -13.16 14.96
C ARG A 451 7.84 -12.01 15.11
N ALA A 452 8.27 -10.90 15.71
CA ALA A 452 7.39 -9.74 15.87
C ALA A 452 6.97 -9.18 14.52
N ALA A 453 7.91 -9.06 13.58
CA ALA A 453 7.66 -8.60 12.22
C ALA A 453 6.63 -9.47 11.48
N LEU A 454 6.83 -10.79 11.42
CA LEU A 454 5.90 -11.67 10.69
C LEU A 454 4.50 -11.71 11.30
N ASN A 455 4.39 -11.66 12.63
CA ASN A 455 3.10 -11.60 13.30
C ASN A 455 2.36 -10.28 13.00
N ARG A 456 3.09 -9.15 13.02
CA ARG A 456 2.54 -7.84 12.65
C ARG A 456 2.14 -7.80 11.18
N LEU A 457 2.96 -8.36 10.30
CA LEU A 457 2.71 -8.39 8.86
C LEU A 457 1.51 -9.27 8.51
N ALA A 458 1.39 -10.45 9.11
CA ALA A 458 0.22 -11.32 8.90
C ALA A 458 -1.08 -10.65 9.37
N ARG A 459 -1.06 -9.98 10.53
CA ARG A 459 -2.19 -9.16 11.00
C ARG A 459 -2.50 -8.01 10.04
N ALA A 460 -1.49 -7.25 9.64
CA ALA A 460 -1.65 -6.08 8.77
C ALA A 460 -2.20 -6.49 7.40
N ASN A 461 -1.65 -7.54 6.78
CA ASN A 461 -2.11 -8.05 5.49
C ASN A 461 -3.57 -8.49 5.51
N ALA A 462 -4.03 -9.10 6.61
CA ALA A 462 -5.42 -9.51 6.76
C ALA A 462 -6.41 -8.33 6.84
N LEU A 463 -5.93 -7.13 7.17
CA LEU A 463 -6.74 -5.91 7.27
C LEU A 463 -6.54 -4.98 6.06
N ALA A 464 -5.35 -4.98 5.46
CA ALA A 464 -4.92 -4.00 4.47
C ALA A 464 -5.04 -4.50 3.02
N PHE A 465 -5.20 -5.81 2.80
CA PHE A 465 -5.54 -6.34 1.48
C PHE A 465 -7.00 -6.77 1.43
N LEU A 466 -7.68 -6.32 0.38
CA LEU A 466 -9.03 -6.73 0.04
C LEU A 466 -9.03 -8.17 -0.52
N PRO A 467 -10.18 -8.87 -0.52
CA PRO A 467 -10.28 -10.23 -1.07
C PRO A 467 -9.78 -10.37 -2.52
N ASP A 468 -9.92 -9.30 -3.32
CA ASP A 468 -9.45 -9.22 -4.72
C ASP A 468 -7.96 -8.88 -4.88
N GLY A 469 -7.22 -8.78 -3.76
CA GLY A 469 -5.77 -8.56 -3.73
C GLY A 469 -5.35 -7.08 -3.77
N MET A 470 -6.28 -6.17 -3.98
CA MET A 470 -6.00 -4.73 -3.95
C MET A 470 -5.74 -4.25 -2.52
N HIS A 471 -4.92 -3.21 -2.38
CA HIS A 471 -4.73 -2.56 -1.08
C HIS A 471 -5.94 -1.70 -0.71
N VAL A 472 -6.34 -1.67 0.58
CA VAL A 472 -7.53 -0.92 1.07
C VAL A 472 -7.46 0.60 0.88
N SER A 473 -6.29 1.14 0.52
CA SER A 473 -6.16 2.55 0.14
C SER A 473 -6.63 2.84 -1.28
N CYS A 474 -6.90 1.80 -2.10
CA CYS A 474 -7.23 1.92 -3.52
C CYS A 474 -6.20 2.78 -4.30
N SER A 475 -4.96 2.86 -3.83
CA SER A 475 -3.89 3.60 -4.50
C SER A 475 -2.85 2.63 -5.09
N PRO A 476 -2.63 2.65 -6.42
CA PRO A 476 -1.57 1.87 -7.06
C PRO A 476 -0.19 2.16 -6.47
N MET A 477 0.07 3.41 -6.08
CA MET A 477 1.33 3.82 -5.43
C MET A 477 1.54 3.14 -4.08
N HIS A 478 0.51 3.11 -3.23
CA HIS A 478 0.60 2.45 -1.93
C HIS A 478 0.79 0.93 -2.08
N GLN A 479 0.07 0.32 -3.03
CA GLN A 479 0.23 -1.10 -3.34
C GLN A 479 1.67 -1.42 -3.78
N VAL A 480 2.28 -0.60 -4.65
CA VAL A 480 3.69 -0.75 -5.04
C VAL A 480 4.63 -0.66 -3.84
N ASN A 481 4.45 0.33 -2.95
CA ASN A 481 5.34 0.53 -1.80
C ASN A 481 5.32 -0.69 -0.85
N VAL A 482 4.13 -1.24 -0.60
CA VAL A 482 3.95 -2.43 0.24
C VAL A 482 4.53 -3.67 -0.43
N ILE A 483 4.25 -3.89 -1.71
CA ILE A 483 4.77 -5.04 -2.46
C ILE A 483 6.30 -5.02 -2.50
N LYS A 484 6.93 -3.86 -2.72
CA LYS A 484 8.41 -3.75 -2.67
C LYS A 484 8.97 -4.14 -1.31
N ALA A 485 8.34 -3.70 -0.21
CA ALA A 485 8.80 -4.02 1.14
C ALA A 485 8.66 -5.52 1.47
N ILE A 486 7.48 -6.09 1.21
CA ILE A 486 7.20 -7.51 1.48
C ILE A 486 8.07 -8.39 0.58
N GLY A 487 8.19 -8.03 -0.71
CA GLY A 487 8.97 -8.79 -1.69
C GLY A 487 10.45 -8.85 -1.34
N ALA A 488 11.07 -7.73 -0.92
CA ALA A 488 12.46 -7.71 -0.48
C ALA A 488 12.70 -8.64 0.71
N MET A 489 11.84 -8.54 1.74
CA MET A 489 11.91 -9.39 2.92
C MET A 489 11.70 -10.87 2.57
N HIS A 490 10.72 -11.18 1.73
CA HIS A 490 10.38 -12.55 1.32
C HIS A 490 11.53 -13.19 0.53
N ALA A 491 12.07 -12.50 -0.48
CA ALA A 491 13.20 -12.99 -1.25
C ALA A 491 14.43 -13.27 -0.38
N LEU A 492 14.73 -12.40 0.59
CA LEU A 492 15.81 -12.60 1.55
C LEU A 492 15.55 -13.79 2.49
N ALA A 493 14.31 -13.95 2.97
CA ALA A 493 13.93 -15.08 3.83
C ALA A 493 14.00 -16.41 3.07
N THR A 494 13.59 -16.46 1.81
CA THR A 494 13.76 -17.62 0.93
C THR A 494 15.24 -17.95 0.73
N ALA A 495 16.07 -16.95 0.36
CA ALA A 495 17.50 -17.15 0.13
C ALA A 495 18.24 -17.66 1.39
N THR A 496 17.79 -17.25 2.58
CA THR A 496 18.40 -17.63 3.86
C THR A 496 17.68 -18.79 4.56
N SER A 497 16.65 -19.37 3.94
CA SER A 497 15.83 -20.48 4.48
C SER A 497 15.17 -20.19 5.84
N TRP A 498 14.73 -18.95 6.06
CA TRP A 498 13.91 -18.58 7.23
C TRP A 498 12.41 -18.84 6.97
N PRO A 499 11.65 -19.32 7.96
CA PRO A 499 10.26 -19.72 7.77
C PRO A 499 9.33 -18.51 7.62
N ILE A 500 8.44 -18.54 6.61
CA ILE A 500 7.46 -17.49 6.34
C ILE A 500 6.05 -18.09 6.49
N PRO A 501 5.10 -17.42 7.17
CA PRO A 501 3.72 -17.90 7.25
C PRO A 501 3.06 -17.92 5.87
N ASP A 502 2.30 -18.98 5.57
CA ASP A 502 1.59 -19.14 4.29
C ASP A 502 0.65 -17.97 4.00
N SER A 503 0.01 -17.41 5.03
CA SER A 503 -0.88 -16.24 4.90
C SER A 503 -0.15 -15.01 4.37
N VAL A 504 1.10 -14.77 4.80
CA VAL A 504 1.92 -13.65 4.31
C VAL A 504 2.27 -13.86 2.83
N THR A 505 2.68 -15.07 2.45
CA THR A 505 3.00 -15.41 1.05
C THR A 505 1.77 -15.32 0.16
N ALA A 506 0.61 -15.82 0.61
CA ALA A 506 -0.63 -15.78 -0.14
C ALA A 506 -1.10 -14.35 -0.41
N SER A 507 -1.10 -13.48 0.62
CA SER A 507 -1.45 -12.06 0.45
C SER A 507 -0.51 -11.35 -0.53
N TYR A 508 0.81 -11.60 -0.43
CA TYR A 508 1.79 -11.01 -1.35
C TYR A 508 1.56 -11.43 -2.81
N LEU A 509 1.33 -12.72 -3.05
CA LEU A 509 1.07 -13.25 -4.40
C LEU A 509 -0.27 -12.76 -4.97
N SER A 510 -1.29 -12.58 -4.12
CA SER A 510 -2.57 -11.97 -4.52
C SER A 510 -2.38 -10.51 -4.94
N ALA A 511 -1.66 -9.73 -4.11
CA ALA A 511 -1.37 -8.32 -4.40
C ALA A 511 -0.53 -8.11 -5.68
N LEU A 512 0.42 -9.01 -5.96
CA LEU A 512 1.14 -9.03 -7.24
C LEU A 512 0.23 -9.33 -8.44
N GLY A 513 -0.70 -10.26 -8.27
CA GLY A 513 -1.71 -10.58 -9.29
C GLY A 513 -2.58 -9.38 -9.61
N ALA A 514 -3.03 -8.64 -8.59
CA ALA A 514 -3.79 -7.42 -8.77
C ALA A 514 -2.96 -6.33 -9.49
N LEU A 515 -1.70 -6.14 -9.07
CA LEU A 515 -0.79 -5.17 -9.67
C LEU A 515 -0.54 -5.44 -11.16
N ALA A 516 -0.42 -6.71 -11.55
CA ALA A 516 -0.23 -7.13 -12.93
C ALA A 516 -1.35 -6.63 -13.87
N TYR A 517 -2.61 -6.66 -13.45
CA TYR A 517 -3.72 -6.20 -14.29
C TYR A 517 -3.81 -4.68 -14.41
N LEU A 518 -3.42 -3.94 -13.36
CA LEU A 518 -3.35 -2.47 -13.40
C LEU A 518 -2.19 -1.95 -14.28
N THR A 519 -1.21 -2.78 -14.57
CA THR A 519 0.03 -2.39 -15.24
C THR A 519 -0.24 -2.02 -16.71
N TYR A 520 0.09 -0.79 -17.11
CA TYR A 520 0.07 -0.41 -18.51
C TYR A 520 1.17 -1.15 -19.31
N PRO A 521 1.02 -1.29 -20.64
CA PRO A 521 2.03 -1.90 -21.50
C PRO A 521 3.44 -1.32 -21.36
N ASN A 522 3.56 -0.03 -21.02
CA ASN A 522 4.84 0.63 -20.76
C ASN A 522 5.39 0.41 -19.33
N GLN A 523 4.82 -0.53 -18.57
CA GLN A 523 5.18 -0.89 -17.19
C GLN A 523 4.95 0.19 -16.12
N HIS A 524 4.24 1.27 -16.46
CA HIS A 524 3.73 2.23 -15.49
C HIS A 524 2.33 1.83 -15.01
N LEU A 525 1.85 2.53 -13.98
CA LEU A 525 0.56 2.35 -13.35
C LEU A 525 -0.19 3.68 -13.36
N PRO A 526 -1.55 3.67 -13.36
CA PRO A 526 -2.35 4.88 -13.31
C PRO A 526 -2.08 5.68 -12.03
N LEU A 527 -2.35 6.99 -12.09
CA LEU A 527 -2.21 7.91 -10.96
C LEU A 527 -3.46 8.02 -10.08
N PHE A 528 -4.29 6.97 -9.99
CA PHE A 528 -5.48 7.00 -9.14
C PHE A 528 -5.15 7.21 -7.66
N ASN A 529 -6.06 7.91 -6.97
CA ASN A 529 -5.93 8.28 -5.56
C ASN A 529 -4.56 8.94 -5.28
N ASP A 530 -3.95 8.60 -4.15
CA ASP A 530 -2.71 9.21 -3.64
C ASP A 530 -1.45 8.69 -4.37
N ALA A 531 -1.42 8.85 -5.69
CA ALA A 531 -0.25 8.62 -6.52
C ALA A 531 0.53 9.93 -6.71
N GLY A 532 1.75 9.95 -6.16
CA GLY A 532 2.63 11.12 -6.19
C GLY A 532 3.12 11.51 -7.60
N PRO A 533 3.94 12.57 -7.72
CA PRO A 533 4.41 13.10 -9.00
C PRO A 533 5.33 12.16 -9.80
N PHE A 534 5.63 10.96 -9.31
CA PHE A 534 6.34 9.94 -10.07
C PHE A 534 5.39 8.79 -10.32
N PRO A 535 5.09 8.47 -11.59
CA PRO A 535 4.23 7.34 -11.90
C PRO A 535 4.77 6.06 -11.26
N PRO A 536 3.95 5.32 -10.51
CA PRO A 536 4.38 4.04 -9.98
C PRO A 536 4.70 3.10 -11.15
N THR A 537 5.74 2.28 -10.99
CA THR A 537 6.19 1.33 -12.01
C THR A 537 6.42 -0.04 -11.40
N VAL A 538 6.24 -1.08 -12.22
CA VAL A 538 6.51 -2.47 -11.85
C VAL A 538 7.95 -2.90 -12.10
N HIS A 539 8.82 -2.02 -12.61
CA HIS A 539 10.24 -2.30 -12.82
C HIS A 539 10.90 -2.85 -11.54
N GLY A 540 11.59 -3.99 -11.67
CA GLY A 540 12.26 -4.68 -10.57
C GLY A 540 11.34 -5.45 -9.62
N ILE A 541 10.04 -5.16 -9.58
CA ILE A 541 9.09 -5.82 -8.66
C ILE A 541 8.95 -7.29 -9.02
N PHE A 542 8.70 -7.58 -10.30
CA PHE A 542 8.51 -8.96 -10.74
C PHE A 542 9.81 -9.77 -10.80
N ASP A 543 10.97 -9.11 -10.93
CA ASP A 543 12.27 -9.78 -10.74
C ASP A 543 12.39 -10.35 -9.31
N VAL A 544 12.04 -9.53 -8.32
CA VAL A 544 12.03 -9.97 -6.90
C VAL A 544 10.96 -11.04 -6.67
N ALA A 545 9.79 -10.92 -7.31
CA ALA A 545 8.73 -11.91 -7.21
C ALA A 545 9.12 -13.29 -7.75
N LEU A 546 10.02 -13.38 -8.74
CA LEU A 546 10.50 -14.65 -9.28
C LEU A 546 11.35 -15.45 -8.27
N HIS A 547 12.01 -14.78 -7.31
CA HIS A 547 12.65 -15.47 -6.18
C HIS A 547 11.65 -16.09 -5.20
N VAL A 548 10.39 -15.65 -5.24
CA VAL A 548 9.31 -16.11 -4.36
C VAL A 548 8.47 -17.20 -5.02
N ALA A 549 8.06 -16.99 -6.27
CA ALA A 549 7.29 -17.94 -7.03
C ALA A 549 7.60 -17.83 -8.52
N GLU A 550 8.06 -18.93 -9.12
CA GLU A 550 8.27 -19.02 -10.56
C GLU A 550 6.92 -19.13 -11.28
N ARG A 551 6.46 -18.03 -11.90
CA ARG A 551 5.22 -17.99 -12.68
C ARG A 551 5.47 -17.35 -14.05
N ASP A 552 4.89 -17.92 -15.10
CA ASP A 552 4.99 -17.40 -16.47
C ASP A 552 4.59 -15.92 -16.57
N ALA A 553 3.53 -15.52 -15.85
CA ALA A 553 3.09 -14.12 -15.80
C ALA A 553 4.12 -13.21 -15.13
N PHE A 554 4.81 -13.67 -14.08
CA PHE A 554 5.83 -12.86 -13.43
C PHE A 554 7.06 -12.71 -14.33
N ALA A 555 7.47 -13.76 -15.03
CA ALA A 555 8.51 -13.69 -16.05
C ALA A 555 8.13 -12.73 -17.20
N TRP A 556 6.86 -12.68 -17.58
CA TRP A 556 6.35 -11.71 -18.55
C TRP A 556 6.58 -10.27 -18.11
N PHE A 557 6.10 -9.88 -16.92
CA PHE A 557 6.28 -8.50 -16.45
C PHE A 557 7.73 -8.18 -16.13
N ALA A 558 8.49 -9.10 -15.53
CA ALA A 558 9.92 -8.90 -15.23
C ALA A 558 10.75 -8.60 -16.49
N SER A 559 10.39 -9.24 -17.61
CA SER A 559 11.11 -9.13 -18.88
C SER A 559 10.52 -8.10 -19.86
N GLY A 560 9.50 -7.33 -19.44
CA GLY A 560 8.78 -6.42 -20.32
C GLY A 560 8.12 -7.11 -21.53
N GLY A 561 7.65 -8.35 -21.34
CA GLY A 561 6.95 -9.13 -22.36
C GLY A 561 7.84 -9.96 -23.29
N THR A 562 9.14 -10.07 -23.01
CA THR A 562 10.07 -10.83 -23.86
C THR A 562 10.25 -12.30 -23.44
N GLN A 563 9.88 -12.66 -22.21
CA GLN A 563 9.94 -14.01 -21.64
C GLN A 563 8.64 -14.35 -20.91
N GLY A 564 8.37 -15.63 -20.65
CA GLY A 564 7.13 -16.05 -19.98
C GLY A 564 5.89 -15.84 -20.86
N LYS A 565 4.72 -15.73 -20.21
CA LYS A 565 3.41 -15.51 -20.87
C LYS A 565 2.54 -14.60 -20.01
N PRO A 566 1.81 -13.64 -20.59
CA PRO A 566 0.92 -12.79 -19.81
C PRO A 566 -0.26 -13.59 -19.25
N PRO A 567 -1.04 -13.02 -18.31
CA PRO A 567 -2.33 -13.59 -17.91
C PRO A 567 -3.23 -13.91 -19.12
N LEU A 568 -3.97 -15.02 -19.04
CA LEU A 568 -4.78 -15.51 -20.17
C LEU A 568 -5.90 -14.55 -20.56
N ARG A 569 -6.50 -13.86 -19.59
CA ARG A 569 -7.52 -12.83 -19.83
C ARG A 569 -6.85 -11.47 -19.83
N CYS A 570 -7.29 -10.58 -20.71
CA CYS A 570 -6.80 -9.21 -20.77
C CYS A 570 -7.53 -8.34 -19.74
N SER A 571 -8.86 -8.37 -19.78
CA SER A 571 -9.74 -7.65 -18.84
C SER A 571 -9.90 -8.37 -17.50
N HIS A 572 -10.10 -7.60 -16.43
CA HIS A 572 -10.22 -8.12 -15.06
C HIS A 572 -11.11 -7.24 -14.18
N ASP A 573 -11.80 -7.87 -13.25
CA ASP A 573 -12.70 -7.22 -12.31
C ASP A 573 -12.12 -7.24 -10.89
N PHE A 574 -12.01 -6.08 -10.25
CA PHE A 574 -11.66 -5.96 -8.83
C PHE A 574 -12.90 -5.48 -8.07
N PRO A 575 -13.77 -6.39 -7.60
CA PRO A 575 -15.05 -5.99 -7.02
C PRO A 575 -14.97 -5.25 -5.70
N ASP A 576 -13.99 -5.58 -4.85
CA ASP A 576 -13.87 -4.99 -3.53
C ASP A 576 -13.21 -3.60 -3.61
N ALA A 577 -12.18 -3.44 -4.45
CA ALA A 577 -11.60 -2.13 -4.72
C ALA A 577 -12.50 -1.29 -5.64
N GLY A 578 -13.23 -1.95 -6.54
CA GLY A 578 -14.13 -1.39 -7.54
C GLY A 578 -13.48 -0.95 -8.85
N TYR A 579 -12.29 -1.46 -9.18
CA TYR A 579 -11.66 -1.22 -10.48
C TYR A 579 -12.13 -2.21 -11.54
N CYS A 580 -12.63 -1.68 -12.66
CA CYS A 580 -12.88 -2.46 -13.87
C CYS A 580 -11.72 -2.23 -14.85
N VAL A 581 -10.94 -3.27 -15.12
CA VAL A 581 -9.85 -3.25 -16.10
C VAL A 581 -10.37 -3.78 -17.42
N MET A 582 -10.46 -2.93 -18.44
CA MET A 582 -10.81 -3.29 -19.81
C MET A 582 -9.56 -3.21 -20.67
N ARG A 583 -9.15 -4.33 -21.28
CA ARG A 583 -7.90 -4.43 -22.05
C ARG A 583 -8.09 -5.32 -23.25
N ASP A 584 -7.57 -4.90 -24.40
CA ASP A 584 -7.58 -5.70 -25.63
C ASP A 584 -6.44 -6.75 -25.64
N GLU A 585 -5.21 -6.34 -25.35
CA GLU A 585 -4.02 -7.17 -25.35
C GLU A 585 -2.93 -6.69 -24.39
N TRP A 586 -1.94 -7.55 -24.18
CA TRP A 586 -0.81 -7.33 -23.26
C TRP A 586 0.44 -6.76 -23.93
N ARG A 587 0.42 -6.64 -25.26
CA ARG A 587 1.57 -6.18 -26.04
C ARG A 587 1.80 -4.67 -25.85
N PRO A 588 3.00 -4.15 -26.18
CA PRO A 588 3.33 -2.72 -26.02
C PRO A 588 2.35 -1.73 -26.67
N ASP A 589 1.68 -2.14 -27.74
CA ASP A 589 0.68 -1.38 -28.50
C ASP A 589 -0.76 -1.57 -28.00
N GLY A 590 -0.98 -2.43 -27.00
CA GLY A 590 -2.29 -2.70 -26.40
C GLY A 590 -2.88 -1.47 -25.71
N SER A 591 -4.22 -1.47 -25.64
CA SER A 591 -5.02 -0.44 -25.00
C SER A 591 -5.57 -0.91 -23.66
N VAL A 592 -5.63 0.00 -22.69
CA VAL A 592 -6.18 -0.27 -21.35
C VAL A 592 -7.07 0.89 -20.95
N PHE A 593 -8.33 0.60 -20.65
CA PHE A 593 -9.26 1.52 -20.01
C PHE A 593 -9.51 1.04 -18.58
N LEU A 594 -9.17 1.87 -17.59
CA LEU A 594 -9.38 1.57 -16.18
C LEU A 594 -10.49 2.46 -15.65
N PHE A 595 -11.56 1.85 -15.15
CA PHE A 595 -12.72 2.56 -14.62
C PHE A 595 -12.84 2.35 -13.12
N ASP A 596 -12.96 3.44 -12.35
CA ASP A 596 -13.19 3.41 -10.92
C ASP A 596 -14.70 3.47 -10.62
N ALA A 597 -15.28 2.34 -10.24
CA ALA A 597 -16.65 2.24 -9.74
C ALA A 597 -16.67 1.79 -8.27
N GLY A 598 -15.65 2.20 -7.52
CA GLY A 598 -15.30 1.61 -6.23
C GLY A 598 -15.54 2.47 -5.01
N ARG A 599 -14.98 1.94 -3.92
CA ARG A 599 -15.10 2.50 -2.58
C ARG A 599 -14.14 3.67 -2.36
N LEU A 600 -14.44 4.50 -1.38
CA LEU A 600 -13.51 5.47 -0.83
C LEU A 600 -12.33 4.74 -0.15
N GLY A 601 -11.10 5.01 -0.58
CA GLY A 601 -9.88 4.45 0.02
C GLY A 601 -9.68 4.80 1.51
N ALA A 602 -8.99 3.94 2.27
CA ALA A 602 -8.90 4.09 3.73
C ALA A 602 -7.86 5.13 4.24
N GLU A 603 -6.71 5.28 3.56
CA GLU A 603 -5.57 6.03 4.12
C GLU A 603 -5.51 7.49 3.66
N ARG A 604 -5.79 7.75 2.38
CA ARG A 604 -5.76 9.07 1.74
C ARG A 604 -6.66 9.10 0.50
N PRO A 605 -7.99 9.00 0.66
CA PRO A 605 -8.89 8.89 -0.48
C PRO A 605 -9.07 10.18 -1.24
N HIS A 606 -9.43 10.04 -2.52
CA HIS A 606 -9.88 11.11 -3.38
C HIS A 606 -11.41 11.03 -3.59
N GLU A 607 -12.03 12.13 -4.01
CA GLU A 607 -13.46 12.19 -4.37
C GLU A 607 -13.64 11.99 -5.88
N ASP A 608 -13.26 10.80 -6.33
CA ASP A 608 -13.00 10.41 -7.72
C ASP A 608 -13.89 9.27 -8.23
N LYS A 609 -14.98 8.93 -7.53
CA LYS A 609 -15.85 7.83 -7.95
C LYS A 609 -16.37 8.08 -9.36
N LEU A 610 -16.35 7.05 -10.20
CA LEU A 610 -16.67 7.09 -11.63
C LEU A 610 -15.60 7.73 -12.52
N SER A 611 -14.43 8.11 -11.98
CA SER A 611 -13.26 8.50 -12.79
C SER A 611 -12.74 7.32 -13.60
N PHE A 612 -11.88 7.61 -14.57
CA PHE A 612 -11.25 6.59 -15.42
C PHE A 612 -9.92 7.09 -15.98
N THR A 613 -9.12 6.17 -16.51
CA THR A 613 -7.94 6.45 -17.33
C THR A 613 -8.00 5.63 -18.63
N PHE A 614 -7.33 6.11 -19.67
CA PHE A 614 -7.24 5.45 -20.95
C PHE A 614 -5.82 5.51 -21.51
N PHE A 615 -5.18 4.35 -21.60
CA PHE A 615 -3.88 4.14 -22.22
C PHE A 615 -4.08 3.51 -23.60
N ALA A 616 -3.50 4.10 -24.65
CA ALA A 616 -3.47 3.53 -25.99
C ALA A 616 -2.37 4.18 -26.82
N GLY A 617 -1.88 3.49 -27.85
CA GLY A 617 -0.82 4.02 -28.72
C GLY A 617 0.50 4.30 -27.98
N GLY A 618 0.80 3.52 -26.94
CA GLY A 618 2.05 3.59 -26.19
C GLY A 618 2.11 4.64 -25.09
N ARG A 619 1.03 5.41 -24.84
CA ARG A 619 0.97 6.40 -23.75
C ARG A 619 -0.42 6.48 -23.12
N GLU A 620 -0.47 7.09 -21.95
CA GLU A 620 -1.73 7.56 -21.36
C GLU A 620 -2.25 8.73 -22.19
N LEU A 621 -3.54 8.68 -22.56
CA LEU A 621 -4.23 9.68 -23.39
C LEU A 621 -5.17 10.52 -22.54
N ILE A 622 -6.00 9.86 -21.74
CA ILE A 622 -6.82 10.45 -20.68
C ILE A 622 -6.36 9.84 -19.38
N GLY A 623 -6.11 10.66 -18.38
CA GLY A 623 -5.56 10.17 -17.13
C GLY A 623 -6.11 10.85 -15.91
N ASP A 624 -5.60 10.43 -14.76
CA ASP A 624 -5.87 11.06 -13.48
C ASP A 624 -4.75 12.06 -13.16
N ALA A 625 -5.10 13.25 -12.68
CA ALA A 625 -4.11 14.27 -12.36
C ALA A 625 -3.18 13.86 -11.19
N GLY A 626 -3.58 12.86 -10.40
CA GLY A 626 -2.81 12.36 -9.27
C GLY A 626 -2.69 13.37 -8.13
N PHE A 627 -1.62 13.24 -7.36
CA PHE A 627 -1.41 14.01 -6.14
C PHE A 627 -0.01 14.62 -6.09
N TYR A 628 0.10 15.90 -5.73
CA TYR A 628 1.39 16.61 -5.73
C TYR A 628 2.05 16.77 -4.36
N ALA A 629 1.38 17.40 -3.39
CA ALA A 629 1.98 17.71 -2.08
C ALA A 629 0.97 17.59 -0.93
N CYS A 630 1.49 17.21 0.24
CA CYS A 630 0.72 16.90 1.46
C CYS A 630 0.24 18.10 2.27
N GLY A 631 0.59 19.32 1.87
CA GLY A 631 0.14 20.55 2.51
C GLY A 631 -1.37 20.77 2.41
N TYR A 632 -1.97 21.33 3.46
CA TYR A 632 -3.36 21.82 3.46
C TYR A 632 -3.41 23.26 2.94
N ASP A 633 -2.98 23.46 1.69
CA ASP A 633 -2.99 24.75 1.03
C ASP A 633 -4.23 24.92 0.13
N ALA A 634 -4.25 25.96 -0.70
CA ALA A 634 -5.33 26.19 -1.66
C ALA A 634 -5.44 25.10 -2.75
N TRP A 635 -4.45 24.21 -2.87
CA TRP A 635 -4.40 23.15 -3.87
C TRP A 635 -4.97 21.83 -3.36
N ALA A 636 -4.95 21.59 -2.03
CA ALA A 636 -5.51 20.39 -1.43
C ALA A 636 -6.92 20.03 -1.93
N PRO A 637 -7.89 20.97 -2.01
CA PRO A 637 -9.22 20.65 -2.56
C PRO A 637 -9.23 20.31 -4.05
N TYR A 638 -8.23 20.78 -4.82
CA TYR A 638 -8.10 20.38 -6.22
C TYR A 638 -7.63 18.93 -6.30
N TRP A 639 -6.53 18.57 -5.65
CA TRP A 639 -5.93 17.24 -5.76
C TRP A 639 -6.78 16.12 -5.15
N TRP A 640 -7.45 16.36 -4.02
CA TRP A 640 -8.27 15.33 -3.35
C TRP A 640 -9.74 15.38 -3.75
N GLY A 641 -10.19 16.49 -4.33
CA GLY A 641 -11.59 16.69 -4.71
C GLY A 641 -11.85 16.31 -6.17
N SER A 642 -13.11 16.23 -6.54
CA SER A 642 -13.55 15.85 -7.90
C SER A 642 -12.98 16.68 -9.05
N TRP A 643 -12.43 17.87 -8.80
CA TRP A 643 -11.97 18.77 -9.84
C TRP A 643 -10.72 18.32 -10.57
N SER A 644 -9.94 17.38 -10.04
CA SER A 644 -8.76 16.83 -10.72
C SER A 644 -9.02 15.46 -11.36
N HIS A 645 -10.30 15.07 -11.47
CA HIS A 645 -10.73 13.74 -11.90
C HIS A 645 -11.70 13.80 -13.08
N ASN A 646 -11.86 12.69 -13.78
CA ASN A 646 -12.71 12.58 -14.96
C ASN A 646 -14.18 12.32 -14.55
N VAL A 647 -14.82 13.29 -13.89
CA VAL A 647 -16.15 13.13 -13.28
C VAL A 647 -17.10 14.28 -13.65
N ILE A 648 -18.31 14.30 -13.07
CA ILE A 648 -19.27 15.40 -13.21
C ILE A 648 -19.26 16.26 -11.94
N LEU A 649 -19.24 17.58 -12.12
CA LEU A 649 -19.59 18.54 -11.07
C LEU A 649 -21.02 19.04 -11.26
N VAL A 650 -21.66 19.41 -10.16
CA VAL A 650 -23.03 19.93 -10.16
C VAL A 650 -23.07 21.26 -9.43
N ASP A 651 -23.47 22.32 -10.13
CA ASP A 651 -23.45 23.71 -9.65
C ASP A 651 -22.08 24.13 -9.06
N GLY A 652 -20.99 23.65 -9.67
CA GLY A 652 -19.62 23.88 -9.22
C GLY A 652 -19.21 23.07 -7.98
N LEU A 653 -20.05 22.15 -7.52
CA LEU A 653 -19.81 21.28 -6.35
C LEU A 653 -19.27 19.91 -6.80
N GLY A 654 -18.31 19.38 -6.04
CA GLY A 654 -17.72 18.04 -6.26
C GLY A 654 -18.32 17.00 -5.31
N GLN A 655 -18.06 15.73 -5.58
CA GLN A 655 -18.46 14.60 -4.72
C GLN A 655 -17.90 14.76 -3.30
N HIS A 656 -18.62 14.27 -2.31
CA HIS A 656 -18.18 14.25 -0.91
C HIS A 656 -18.68 12.99 -0.16
N ARG A 657 -18.13 11.83 -0.52
CA ARG A 657 -18.49 10.52 0.07
C ARG A 657 -18.32 10.48 1.59
N ALA A 658 -17.34 11.19 2.15
CA ALA A 658 -17.08 11.20 3.59
C ALA A 658 -18.26 11.73 4.45
N LEU A 659 -19.24 12.41 3.85
CA LEU A 659 -20.47 12.84 4.53
C LEU A 659 -21.52 11.72 4.67
N ASP A 660 -21.38 10.61 3.94
CA ASP A 660 -22.35 9.51 3.84
C ASP A 660 -21.82 8.19 4.42
N GLY A 661 -21.29 8.22 5.65
CA GLY A 661 -20.99 7.01 6.44
C GLY A 661 -20.06 5.98 5.78
N GLU A 662 -20.18 4.71 6.19
CA GLU A 662 -19.43 3.60 5.59
C GLU A 662 -20.13 3.09 4.32
N GLU A 663 -19.35 2.89 3.25
CA GLU A 663 -19.82 2.30 1.99
C GLU A 663 -19.89 0.77 2.07
N ILE A 664 -20.84 0.17 1.34
CA ILE A 664 -20.95 -1.29 1.18
C ILE A 664 -19.87 -1.76 0.21
N VAL A 665 -19.18 -2.85 0.54
CA VAL A 665 -18.10 -3.44 -0.26
C VAL A 665 -18.39 -4.93 -0.50
N PRO A 666 -18.38 -5.43 -1.75
CA PRO A 666 -18.35 -4.67 -3.02
C PRO A 666 -19.51 -3.69 -3.17
N ASP A 667 -19.32 -2.63 -3.97
CA ASP A 667 -20.39 -1.68 -4.27
C ASP A 667 -21.55 -2.40 -4.99
N PRO A 668 -22.79 -2.38 -4.45
CA PRO A 668 -23.91 -3.10 -5.05
C PRO A 668 -24.45 -2.46 -6.34
N ASP A 669 -24.11 -1.20 -6.61
CA ASP A 669 -24.57 -0.44 -7.77
C ASP A 669 -23.59 -0.52 -8.94
N ARG A 670 -22.49 -1.28 -8.82
CA ARG A 670 -21.55 -1.49 -9.92
C ARG A 670 -21.82 -2.80 -10.68
N ARG A 671 -21.42 -2.84 -11.94
CA ARG A 671 -21.44 -4.04 -12.77
C ARG A 671 -20.29 -4.03 -13.75
N PHE A 672 -19.71 -5.20 -14.00
CA PHE A 672 -18.71 -5.39 -15.05
C PHE A 672 -18.96 -6.69 -15.81
N ILE A 673 -18.82 -6.63 -17.13
CA ILE A 673 -19.05 -7.74 -18.06
C ILE A 673 -17.90 -7.76 -19.04
N ILE A 674 -17.16 -8.87 -19.03
CA ILE A 674 -16.06 -9.12 -19.94
C ILE A 674 -16.60 -9.92 -21.13
N GLY A 675 -16.45 -9.39 -22.34
CA GLY A 675 -16.87 -10.04 -23.58
C GLY A 675 -15.70 -10.41 -24.49
N ASP A 676 -16.02 -10.81 -25.72
CA ASP A 676 -15.06 -11.10 -26.80
C ASP A 676 -15.10 -9.90 -27.75
N GLY A 677 -14.11 -8.99 -27.72
CA GLY A 677 -14.11 -7.77 -28.54
C GLY A 677 -14.89 -6.58 -27.97
N PHE A 678 -15.53 -6.75 -26.81
CA PHE A 678 -16.46 -5.78 -26.23
C PHE A 678 -16.62 -6.00 -24.73
N ASP A 679 -16.31 -4.99 -23.94
CA ASP A 679 -16.53 -4.97 -22.49
C ASP A 679 -17.55 -3.92 -22.08
N PHE A 680 -18.28 -4.17 -20.99
CA PHE A 680 -19.26 -3.25 -20.44
C PHE A 680 -19.09 -3.09 -18.93
N ALA A 681 -19.01 -1.85 -18.46
CA ALA A 681 -19.12 -1.54 -17.03
C ALA A 681 -20.22 -0.51 -16.75
N GLU A 682 -20.76 -0.56 -15.55
CA GLU A 682 -21.62 0.49 -15.00
C GLU A 682 -21.27 0.78 -13.54
N GLY A 683 -21.46 2.02 -13.11
CA GLY A 683 -21.31 2.44 -11.73
C GLY A 683 -22.18 3.64 -11.41
N TRP A 684 -22.38 3.87 -10.10
CA TRP A 684 -23.18 4.99 -9.60
C TRP A 684 -22.45 5.79 -8.52
N TYR A 685 -22.74 7.09 -8.52
CA TYR A 685 -22.53 7.97 -7.40
C TYR A 685 -23.88 8.55 -6.96
N ARG A 686 -24.23 8.35 -5.69
CA ARG A 686 -25.50 8.80 -5.08
C ARG A 686 -25.29 9.66 -3.83
N GLY A 687 -24.04 9.98 -3.53
CA GLY A 687 -23.66 10.76 -2.36
C GLY A 687 -23.87 12.27 -2.55
N PRO A 688 -23.56 13.07 -1.52
CA PRO A 688 -23.72 14.51 -1.54
C PRO A 688 -22.61 15.23 -2.30
N TYR A 689 -22.97 16.34 -2.93
CA TYR A 689 -22.00 17.26 -3.53
C TYR A 689 -21.74 18.45 -2.61
N SER A 690 -20.48 18.89 -2.53
CA SER A 690 -20.08 20.01 -1.67
C SER A 690 -19.02 20.92 -2.31
N SER A 691 -18.85 22.10 -1.71
CA SER A 691 -17.95 23.13 -2.25
C SER A 691 -16.47 22.79 -2.06
N ARG A 692 -15.60 23.39 -2.86
CA ARG A 692 -14.12 23.31 -2.71
C ARG A 692 -13.61 23.70 -1.33
N ALA A 693 -14.34 24.52 -0.58
CA ALA A 693 -13.93 24.94 0.76
C ALA A 693 -14.19 23.87 1.83
N ALA A 694 -15.01 22.87 1.55
CA ALA A 694 -15.25 21.77 2.47
C ALA A 694 -13.99 20.89 2.59
N GLN A 695 -13.59 20.57 3.82
CA GLN A 695 -12.43 19.69 4.03
C GLN A 695 -12.78 18.26 3.64
N VAL A 696 -12.13 17.76 2.58
CA VAL A 696 -12.29 16.39 2.08
C VAL A 696 -11.70 15.33 3.04
N ARG A 697 -10.72 15.70 3.87
CA ARG A 697 -9.95 14.75 4.72
C ARG A 697 -10.37 14.63 6.19
N ARG A 698 -11.16 15.56 6.72
CA ARG A 698 -11.61 15.48 8.11
C ARG A 698 -13.10 15.18 8.11
N SER A 699 -13.53 14.35 9.06
CA SER A 699 -14.92 14.18 9.50
C SER A 699 -15.44 15.48 10.15
N VAL A 700 -15.36 16.59 9.42
CA VAL A 700 -15.78 17.90 9.88
C VAL A 700 -17.29 17.99 9.71
N ARG A 701 -17.98 17.83 10.84
CA ARG A 701 -19.40 18.23 11.00
C ARG A 701 -19.63 19.75 10.84
N ASN A 702 -18.57 20.53 10.67
CA ASN A 702 -18.60 21.97 10.40
C ASN A 702 -18.34 22.25 8.92
N ALA A 703 -19.22 21.80 8.03
CA ALA A 703 -19.30 22.42 6.71
C ALA A 703 -19.65 23.90 6.93
N GLY A 704 -18.73 24.79 6.58
CA GLY A 704 -18.98 26.23 6.62
C GLY A 704 -20.10 26.60 5.64
N GLU A 705 -21.10 27.30 6.16
CA GLU A 705 -22.10 28.19 5.53
C GLU A 705 -22.98 27.70 4.36
N ASN A 706 -22.69 26.59 3.66
CA ASN A 706 -23.57 26.04 2.61
C ASN A 706 -23.91 24.56 2.86
N GLU A 707 -25.21 24.22 2.86
CA GLU A 707 -25.66 22.83 2.96
C GLU A 707 -25.22 22.02 1.72
N PRO A 708 -24.77 20.76 1.90
CA PRO A 708 -24.40 19.90 0.78
C PRO A 708 -25.60 19.60 -0.12
N LEU A 709 -25.39 19.61 -1.43
CA LEU A 709 -26.41 19.27 -2.42
C LEU A 709 -26.64 17.76 -2.43
N ARG A 710 -27.90 17.35 -2.26
CA ARG A 710 -28.33 15.95 -2.16
C ARG A 710 -29.44 15.65 -3.16
N GLY A 711 -29.71 14.36 -3.37
CA GLY A 711 -30.79 13.92 -4.26
C GLY A 711 -30.43 13.97 -5.75
N ILE A 712 -29.15 14.17 -6.07
CA ILE A 712 -28.60 14.08 -7.42
C ILE A 712 -27.79 12.79 -7.50
N ALA A 713 -28.06 11.99 -8.52
CA ALA A 713 -27.34 10.74 -8.76
C ALA A 713 -26.70 10.76 -10.14
N HIS A 714 -25.45 10.34 -10.21
CA HIS A 714 -24.67 10.18 -11.43
C HIS A 714 -24.48 8.70 -11.71
N GLN A 715 -24.92 8.24 -12.88
CA GLN A 715 -24.64 6.92 -13.42
C GLN A 715 -23.70 7.06 -14.60
N ARG A 716 -22.66 6.22 -14.65
CA ARG A 716 -21.77 6.09 -15.81
C ARG A 716 -21.82 4.67 -16.33
N CYS A 717 -22.05 4.53 -17.63
CA CYS A 717 -21.91 3.28 -18.35
C CYS A 717 -20.76 3.41 -19.35
N VAL A 718 -19.88 2.43 -19.38
CA VAL A 718 -18.70 2.39 -20.26
C VAL A 718 -18.82 1.17 -21.17
N LEU A 719 -18.62 1.38 -22.46
CA LEU A 719 -18.48 0.33 -23.46
C LEU A 719 -17.09 0.44 -24.08
N PHE A 720 -16.23 -0.56 -23.87
CA PHE A 720 -14.89 -0.62 -24.44
C PHE A 720 -14.90 -1.56 -25.65
N ILE A 721 -14.42 -1.07 -26.80
CA ILE A 721 -14.35 -1.84 -28.04
C ILE A 721 -12.87 -2.10 -28.31
N ASP A 722 -12.48 -3.38 -28.25
CA ASP A 722 -11.09 -3.81 -28.31
C ASP A 722 -10.34 -3.20 -29.50
N GLY A 723 -9.19 -2.59 -29.23
CA GLY A 723 -8.31 -1.98 -30.23
C GLY A 723 -8.91 -0.81 -31.03
N ALA A 724 -10.05 -0.26 -30.61
CA ALA A 724 -10.77 0.74 -31.38
C ALA A 724 -11.01 2.04 -30.61
N TYR A 725 -11.99 2.08 -29.71
CA TYR A 725 -12.41 3.29 -29.01
C TYR A 725 -13.32 2.93 -27.82
N VAL A 726 -13.65 3.93 -27.00
CA VAL A 726 -14.51 3.77 -25.81
C VAL A 726 -15.74 4.66 -25.95
N VAL A 727 -16.90 4.16 -25.56
CA VAL A 727 -18.13 4.94 -25.42
C VAL A 727 -18.43 5.13 -23.94
N VAL A 728 -18.46 6.39 -23.50
CA VAL A 728 -18.81 6.78 -22.13
C VAL A 728 -20.18 7.45 -22.14
N CYS A 729 -21.12 6.84 -21.44
CA CYS A 729 -22.51 7.27 -21.36
C CYS A 729 -22.82 7.69 -19.93
N ASP A 730 -22.92 9.00 -19.70
CA ASP A 730 -23.27 9.58 -18.42
C ASP A 730 -24.77 9.89 -18.34
N ARG A 731 -25.37 9.64 -17.19
CA ARG A 731 -26.74 10.01 -16.85
C ARG A 731 -26.79 10.64 -15.48
N VAL A 732 -27.28 11.88 -15.43
CA VAL A 732 -27.50 12.62 -14.19
C VAL A 732 -28.99 12.67 -13.90
N LEU A 733 -29.37 12.20 -12.72
CA LEU A 733 -30.73 12.17 -12.20
C LEU A 733 -30.86 13.17 -11.06
N GLY A 734 -32.02 13.81 -10.97
CA GLY A 734 -32.34 14.75 -9.90
C GLY A 734 -33.64 15.48 -10.23
N VAL A 735 -33.96 16.46 -9.40
CA VAL A 735 -35.04 17.42 -9.63
C VAL A 735 -34.42 18.77 -10.04
N ASP A 736 -35.25 19.71 -10.48
CA ASP A 736 -34.84 21.09 -10.78
C ASP A 736 -33.77 21.27 -11.87
N CYS A 737 -33.40 22.54 -12.07
CA CYS A 737 -32.48 22.98 -13.09
C CYS A 737 -31.10 23.25 -12.49
N HIS A 738 -30.10 22.54 -13.01
CA HIS A 738 -28.73 22.55 -12.51
C HIS A 738 -27.75 22.88 -13.63
N THR A 739 -26.57 23.35 -13.24
CA THR A 739 -25.40 23.48 -14.13
C THR A 739 -24.55 22.23 -13.96
N LEU A 740 -24.32 21.50 -15.05
CA LEU A 740 -23.49 20.30 -15.07
C LEU A 740 -22.18 20.62 -15.79
N GLU A 741 -21.06 20.21 -15.20
CA GLU A 741 -19.73 20.27 -15.80
C GLU A 741 -19.19 18.83 -15.92
N LEU A 742 -19.03 18.31 -17.14
CA LEU A 742 -18.39 17.01 -17.39
C LEU A 742 -16.90 17.24 -17.70
N LEU A 743 -16.02 16.69 -16.86
CA LEU A 743 -14.58 16.93 -16.88
C LEU A 743 -13.81 15.80 -17.58
N PHE A 744 -12.81 16.17 -18.38
CA PHE A 744 -11.79 15.26 -18.92
C PHE A 744 -10.39 15.85 -18.76
N HIS A 745 -9.45 15.08 -18.24
CA HIS A 745 -8.06 15.46 -18.01
C HIS A 745 -7.16 14.77 -19.03
N LEU A 746 -6.59 15.57 -19.93
CA LEU A 746 -5.68 15.04 -20.95
C LEU A 746 -4.30 14.84 -20.36
N ALA A 747 -3.77 13.64 -20.56
CA ALA A 747 -2.46 13.28 -20.04
C ALA A 747 -1.37 14.09 -20.78
N PRO A 748 -0.35 14.59 -20.06
CA PRO A 748 0.81 15.25 -20.67
C PRO A 748 1.62 14.32 -21.59
N VAL A 749 2.41 14.90 -22.50
CA VAL A 749 3.42 14.17 -23.27
C VAL A 749 4.70 14.09 -22.46
N VAL A 750 5.24 12.88 -22.30
CA VAL A 750 6.54 12.62 -21.67
C VAL A 750 7.52 12.25 -22.78
N ASN A 751 8.60 13.02 -22.93
CA ASN A 751 9.68 12.74 -23.86
C ASN A 751 10.85 12.10 -23.12
N ASP A 752 10.95 10.77 -23.18
CA ASP A 752 12.00 10.01 -22.49
C ASP A 752 13.40 10.22 -23.10
N ASP A 753 13.49 10.57 -24.39
CA ASP A 753 14.77 10.81 -25.10
C ASP A 753 15.39 12.19 -24.79
N ALA A 754 14.63 13.10 -24.20
CA ALA A 754 15.08 14.44 -23.85
C ALA A 754 15.12 14.59 -22.33
N THR A 755 16.33 14.55 -21.76
CA THR A 755 16.53 14.91 -20.36
C THR A 755 16.72 16.42 -20.22
N GLY A 756 15.95 17.05 -19.34
CA GLY A 756 16.16 18.45 -18.97
C GLY A 756 17.51 18.66 -18.28
N GLU A 757 17.94 19.91 -18.12
CA GLU A 757 19.17 20.27 -17.38
C GLU A 757 19.19 19.72 -15.94
N ASP A 758 18.02 19.38 -15.40
CA ASP A 758 17.83 18.80 -14.07
C ASP A 758 17.80 17.26 -14.06
N GLY A 759 18.00 16.61 -15.20
CA GLY A 759 18.03 15.16 -15.37
C GLY A 759 16.66 14.47 -15.43
N ARG A 760 15.56 15.22 -15.61
CA ARG A 760 14.20 14.67 -15.71
C ARG A 760 13.74 14.47 -17.15
N PRO A 761 12.79 13.55 -17.43
CA PRO A 761 12.09 13.53 -18.71
C PRO A 761 11.46 14.89 -18.97
N HIS A 762 11.58 15.38 -20.19
CA HIS A 762 10.87 16.60 -20.59
C HIS A 762 9.37 16.31 -20.69
N VAL A 763 8.55 17.04 -19.92
CA VAL A 763 7.10 16.85 -19.91
C VAL A 763 6.39 18.15 -20.28
N ARG A 764 5.36 18.04 -21.13
CA ARG A 764 4.59 19.19 -21.61
C ARG A 764 3.12 18.85 -21.79
N ALA A 765 2.29 19.88 -21.74
CA ALA A 765 0.89 19.79 -22.18
C ALA A 765 0.80 19.33 -23.64
N VAL A 766 -0.29 18.63 -23.95
CA VAL A 766 -0.69 18.37 -25.34
C VAL A 766 -1.22 19.63 -26.00
N SER A 767 -1.05 19.74 -27.30
CA SER A 767 -1.73 20.72 -28.17
C SER A 767 -3.12 20.22 -28.50
N LEU A 768 -4.09 21.14 -28.58
CA LEU A 768 -5.52 20.80 -28.60
C LEU A 768 -6.29 21.70 -29.57
N ASP A 769 -7.14 21.06 -30.39
CA ASP A 769 -8.15 21.71 -31.22
C ASP A 769 -9.54 21.47 -30.63
N ILE A 770 -10.36 22.51 -30.58
CA ILE A 770 -11.80 22.42 -30.25
C ILE A 770 -12.57 22.82 -31.51
N GLU A 771 -13.33 21.88 -32.05
CA GLU A 771 -14.14 22.07 -33.25
C GLU A 771 -15.51 22.69 -32.91
N ASP A 772 -16.19 23.26 -33.91
CA ASP A 772 -17.49 23.91 -33.74
C ASP A 772 -18.60 22.95 -33.25
N ASP A 773 -18.44 21.65 -33.50
CA ASP A 773 -19.35 20.60 -33.02
C ASP A 773 -19.00 20.10 -31.60
N GLY A 774 -18.04 20.74 -30.93
CA GLY A 774 -17.59 20.38 -29.59
C GLY A 774 -16.64 19.18 -29.53
N ALA A 775 -16.22 18.64 -30.67
CA ALA A 775 -15.14 17.66 -30.72
C ALA A 775 -13.83 18.29 -30.22
N VAL A 776 -13.09 17.54 -29.41
CA VAL A 776 -11.81 17.97 -28.86
C VAL A 776 -10.73 16.97 -29.25
N ILE A 777 -9.68 17.45 -29.91
CA ILE A 777 -8.68 16.59 -30.55
C ILE A 777 -7.29 17.03 -30.13
N THR A 778 -6.45 16.12 -29.66
CA THR A 778 -5.02 16.41 -29.45
C THR A 778 -4.25 16.33 -30.78
N ARG A 779 -3.24 17.18 -30.95
CA ARG A 779 -2.47 17.32 -32.21
C ARG A 779 -0.96 17.20 -32.01
N GLU A 780 -0.53 16.00 -31.66
CA GLU A 780 0.87 15.63 -31.53
C GLU A 780 1.40 14.96 -32.81
N GLU A 781 2.63 15.29 -33.22
CA GLU A 781 3.23 14.73 -34.45
C GLU A 781 3.93 13.39 -34.22
N ASP A 782 4.52 13.20 -33.04
CA ASP A 782 5.45 12.11 -32.70
C ASP A 782 4.85 11.06 -31.77
N VAL A 783 3.76 11.41 -31.06
CA VAL A 783 3.08 10.52 -30.12
C VAL A 783 1.59 10.38 -30.42
N ALA A 784 0.96 9.35 -29.86
CA ALA A 784 -0.46 9.10 -30.06
C ALA A 784 -1.34 10.24 -29.52
N ASN A 785 -2.46 10.42 -30.20
CA ASN A 785 -3.46 11.45 -29.97
C ASN A 785 -4.78 10.85 -29.47
N VAL A 786 -5.71 11.72 -29.03
CA VAL A 786 -7.07 11.34 -28.65
C VAL A 786 -8.07 12.35 -29.17
N ALA A 787 -9.23 11.85 -29.60
CA ALA A 787 -10.40 12.63 -29.88
C ALA A 787 -11.52 12.32 -28.88
N ILE A 788 -12.06 13.38 -28.26
CA ILE A 788 -13.26 13.34 -27.42
C ILE A 788 -14.41 13.89 -28.25
N LEU A 789 -15.36 13.02 -28.58
CA LEU A 789 -16.39 13.26 -29.58
C LEU A 789 -17.77 13.20 -28.90
N PRO A 790 -18.36 14.37 -28.56
CA PRO A 790 -19.69 14.39 -27.97
C PRO A 790 -20.74 14.01 -29.02
N ALA A 791 -21.69 13.16 -28.65
CA ALA A 791 -22.80 12.77 -29.52
C ALA A 791 -23.86 13.87 -29.66
N GLN A 792 -23.89 14.80 -28.70
CA GLN A 792 -24.73 15.98 -28.68
C GLN A 792 -23.87 17.21 -28.40
N SER A 793 -24.07 18.27 -29.17
CA SER A 793 -23.39 19.56 -28.97
C SER A 793 -24.35 20.71 -28.68
N ASP A 794 -25.65 20.56 -29.02
CA ASP A 794 -26.65 21.59 -28.81
C ASP A 794 -26.79 21.99 -27.32
N GLY A 795 -26.53 23.26 -27.03
CA GLY A 795 -26.64 23.82 -25.68
C GLY A 795 -25.54 23.37 -24.72
N ILE A 796 -24.44 22.82 -25.22
CA ILE A 796 -23.25 22.47 -24.45
C ILE A 796 -22.11 23.41 -24.83
N GLU A 797 -21.56 24.08 -23.84
CA GLU A 797 -20.36 24.92 -23.98
C GLU A 797 -19.12 24.07 -23.71
N VAL A 798 -18.12 24.13 -24.58
CA VAL A 798 -16.85 23.43 -24.41
C VAL A 798 -15.75 24.43 -24.11
N THR A 799 -15.07 24.23 -22.99
CA THR A 799 -13.94 25.07 -22.57
C THR A 799 -12.74 24.21 -22.21
N SER A 800 -11.54 24.80 -22.24
CA SER A 800 -10.33 24.17 -21.73
C SER A 800 -9.62 25.07 -20.72
N HIS A 801 -9.11 24.48 -19.66
CA HIS A 801 -8.28 25.13 -18.65
C HIS A 801 -6.89 24.52 -18.67
N ILE A 802 -5.86 25.37 -18.71
CA ILE A 802 -4.45 24.95 -18.64
C ILE A 802 -3.76 25.82 -17.59
N GLY A 803 -3.47 25.24 -16.43
CA GLY A 803 -2.65 25.87 -15.40
C GLY A 803 -3.30 27.07 -14.68
N THR A 804 -4.62 27.12 -14.52
CA THR A 804 -5.26 28.25 -13.80
C THR A 804 -5.09 28.07 -12.29
N GLN A 805 -4.90 29.15 -11.54
CA GLN A 805 -4.68 29.09 -10.08
C GLN A 805 -5.83 29.63 -9.23
N SER A 806 -6.81 30.31 -9.82
CA SER A 806 -7.94 30.92 -9.09
C SER A 806 -9.22 30.85 -9.93
N PRO A 807 -10.00 29.76 -9.81
CA PRO A 807 -9.70 28.54 -9.06
C PRO A 807 -8.60 27.68 -9.72
N VAL A 808 -8.02 26.76 -8.96
CA VAL A 808 -7.04 25.79 -9.46
C VAL A 808 -7.72 24.81 -10.43
N ARG A 809 -7.32 24.79 -11.71
CA ARG A 809 -7.83 23.89 -12.77
C ARG A 809 -6.72 23.61 -13.80
N GLY A 810 -6.78 22.47 -14.48
CA GLY A 810 -5.84 22.13 -15.57
C GLY A 810 -4.40 21.90 -15.11
N TRP A 811 -4.21 21.10 -14.05
CA TRP A 811 -2.89 20.72 -13.54
C TRP A 811 -2.76 19.21 -13.42
N TYR A 812 -1.53 18.73 -13.55
CA TYR A 812 -1.16 17.33 -13.48
C TYR A 812 0.04 17.16 -12.55
N SER A 813 0.03 16.14 -11.70
CA SER A 813 1.15 15.78 -10.82
C SER A 813 2.07 14.79 -11.54
N LEU A 814 2.89 15.30 -12.44
CA LEU A 814 3.84 14.49 -13.20
C LEU A 814 5.20 15.20 -13.27
N TYR A 815 6.16 14.67 -12.53
CA TYR A 815 7.50 15.23 -12.25
C TYR A 815 7.49 16.65 -11.67
N GLY A 816 6.34 17.12 -11.17
CA GLY A 816 6.11 18.51 -10.79
C GLY A 816 4.62 18.85 -10.76
N ARG A 817 4.28 20.12 -10.51
CA ARG A 817 2.96 20.67 -10.90
C ARG A 817 3.08 21.11 -12.35
N LEU A 818 2.49 20.34 -13.24
CA LEU A 818 2.54 20.62 -14.67
C LEU A 818 1.18 21.13 -15.15
N PRO A 819 1.10 22.28 -15.84
CA PRO A 819 -0.11 22.64 -16.57
C PRO A 819 -0.44 21.58 -17.62
N SER A 820 -1.66 21.07 -17.61
CA SER A 820 -2.17 20.15 -18.64
C SER A 820 -3.63 20.45 -18.94
N PRO A 821 -4.14 20.20 -20.15
CA PRO A 821 -5.52 20.55 -20.47
C PRO A 821 -6.53 19.74 -19.66
N GLU A 822 -7.38 20.49 -18.96
CA GLU A 822 -8.68 20.01 -18.46
C GLU A 822 -9.75 20.54 -19.42
N VAL A 823 -10.50 19.62 -20.02
CA VAL A 823 -11.61 19.90 -20.93
C VAL A 823 -12.92 19.82 -20.15
N VAL A 824 -13.79 20.80 -20.34
CA VAL A 824 -15.05 20.93 -19.60
C VAL A 824 -16.21 21.11 -20.58
N TYR A 825 -17.15 20.17 -20.54
CA TYR A 825 -18.44 20.28 -21.22
C TYR A 825 -19.49 20.79 -20.21
N THR A 826 -19.94 22.02 -20.40
CA THR A 826 -20.85 22.72 -19.49
C THR A 826 -22.25 22.84 -20.10
N CYS A 827 -23.29 22.51 -19.34
CA CYS A 827 -24.65 22.84 -19.74
C CYS A 827 -25.54 23.16 -18.53
N ARG A 828 -26.49 24.09 -18.71
CA ARG A 828 -27.56 24.33 -17.74
C ARG A 828 -28.84 23.67 -18.22
N THR A 829 -29.38 22.74 -17.45
CA THR A 829 -30.49 21.89 -17.88
C THR A 829 -31.41 21.51 -16.73
N GLN A 830 -32.67 21.23 -17.03
CA GLN A 830 -33.56 20.51 -16.14
C GLN A 830 -33.12 19.04 -16.11
N LEU A 831 -33.02 18.44 -14.93
CA LEU A 831 -32.73 17.01 -14.80
C LEU A 831 -33.98 16.16 -15.07
N PRO A 832 -33.84 14.95 -15.65
CA PRO A 832 -32.59 14.24 -15.95
C PRO A 832 -31.86 14.71 -17.23
N LYS A 833 -30.53 14.53 -17.27
CA LYS A 833 -29.69 14.79 -18.45
C LYS A 833 -28.81 13.59 -18.76
N THR A 834 -28.53 13.36 -20.04
CA THR A 834 -27.56 12.36 -20.49
C THR A 834 -26.48 13.00 -21.37
N PHE A 835 -25.30 12.40 -21.35
CA PHE A 835 -24.19 12.68 -22.25
C PHE A 835 -23.73 11.35 -22.85
N GLN A 836 -23.56 11.29 -24.17
CA GLN A 836 -22.85 10.18 -24.80
C GLN A 836 -21.59 10.73 -25.46
N THR A 837 -20.45 10.15 -25.14
CA THR A 837 -19.14 10.61 -25.59
C THR A 837 -18.36 9.43 -26.15
N VAL A 838 -17.81 9.57 -27.34
CA VAL A 838 -16.83 8.62 -27.89
C VAL A 838 -15.43 9.16 -27.59
N ILE A 839 -14.58 8.32 -27.00
CA ILE A 839 -13.15 8.60 -26.82
C ILE A 839 -12.40 7.70 -27.79
N GLN A 840 -11.79 8.30 -28.80
CA GLN A 840 -11.09 7.60 -29.86
C GLN A 840 -9.58 7.85 -29.77
N PRO A 841 -8.73 6.82 -29.61
CA PRO A 841 -7.30 6.94 -29.81
C PRO A 841 -7.00 7.20 -31.29
N LEU A 842 -6.05 8.08 -31.55
CA LEU A 842 -5.58 8.45 -32.87
C LEU A 842 -4.07 8.21 -32.96
N PRO A 843 -3.56 7.78 -34.13
CA PRO A 843 -2.12 7.70 -34.35
C PRO A 843 -1.45 9.09 -34.27
N PRO A 844 -0.11 9.13 -34.17
CA PRO A 844 0.63 10.38 -34.34
C PRO A 844 0.37 11.04 -35.69
N GLY A 845 0.42 12.37 -35.73
CA GLY A 845 0.29 13.18 -36.95
C GLY A 845 -1.04 13.94 -37.07
N SER A 846 -0.97 15.15 -37.63
CA SER A 846 -2.07 16.13 -37.67
C SER A 846 -3.23 15.76 -38.59
N ASP A 847 -3.01 14.88 -39.58
CA ASP A 847 -3.94 14.70 -40.69
C ASP A 847 -5.00 13.60 -40.45
N THR A 848 -4.97 12.95 -39.28
CA THR A 848 -5.95 11.90 -38.98
C THR A 848 -7.32 12.50 -38.69
N VAL A 849 -8.33 12.07 -39.46
CA VAL A 849 -9.71 12.49 -39.28
C VAL A 849 -10.40 11.57 -38.25
N PRO A 850 -10.93 12.13 -37.15
CA PRO A 850 -11.66 11.33 -36.18
C PRO A 850 -12.98 10.80 -36.76
N MET A 851 -13.54 9.78 -36.11
CA MET A 851 -14.87 9.26 -36.46
C MET A 851 -15.94 10.31 -36.19
N ALA A 852 -17.03 10.27 -36.95
CA ALA A 852 -18.20 11.09 -36.66
C ALA A 852 -19.08 10.39 -35.61
N ALA A 853 -19.27 11.04 -34.46
CA ALA A 853 -20.17 10.60 -33.40
C ALA A 853 -21.46 11.43 -33.44
N ARG A 854 -22.64 10.79 -33.37
CA ARG A 854 -23.92 11.49 -33.30
C ARG A 854 -24.97 10.70 -32.55
N ALA A 855 -25.76 11.37 -31.72
CA ALA A 855 -26.92 10.75 -31.11
C ALA A 855 -27.95 10.35 -32.17
N VAL A 856 -28.65 9.24 -31.93
CA VAL A 856 -29.78 8.81 -32.76
C VAL A 856 -31.00 8.58 -31.88
N GLU A 857 -32.17 8.87 -32.42
CA GLU A 857 -33.43 8.66 -31.71
C GLU A 857 -33.69 7.17 -31.51
N VAL A 858 -34.20 6.84 -30.32
CA VAL A 858 -34.56 5.49 -29.92
C VAL A 858 -35.99 5.46 -29.40
N GLU A 859 -36.73 4.44 -29.78
CA GLU A 859 -38.07 4.18 -29.28
C GLU A 859 -38.00 3.07 -28.23
N CYS A 860 -38.43 3.38 -27.00
CA CYS A 860 -38.53 2.42 -25.89
C CYS A 860 -39.99 2.33 -25.42
N PRO A 861 -40.72 1.23 -25.72
CA PRO A 861 -42.15 1.09 -25.42
C PRO A 861 -42.49 1.26 -23.93
N ASP A 862 -41.58 0.84 -23.05
CA ASP A 862 -41.77 0.87 -21.60
C ASP A 862 -41.38 2.23 -20.97
N SER A 863 -41.11 3.26 -21.79
CA SER A 863 -40.64 4.59 -21.34
C SER A 863 -39.37 4.55 -20.47
N GLN A 864 -38.58 3.48 -20.59
CA GLN A 864 -37.28 3.37 -19.93
C GLN A 864 -36.28 4.37 -20.53
N ALA A 865 -35.30 4.78 -19.73
CA ALA A 865 -34.27 5.71 -20.18
C ALA A 865 -33.26 4.95 -21.06
N CYS A 866 -33.32 5.25 -22.35
CA CYS A 866 -32.50 4.64 -23.39
C CYS A 866 -31.66 5.71 -24.11
N ALA A 867 -30.52 5.33 -24.66
CA ALA A 867 -29.70 6.15 -25.54
C ALA A 867 -29.33 5.38 -26.80
N GLY A 868 -29.21 6.11 -27.91
CA GLY A 868 -28.70 5.61 -29.19
C GLY A 868 -27.59 6.52 -29.69
N LEU A 869 -26.53 5.91 -30.21
CA LEU A 869 -25.36 6.61 -30.74
C LEU A 869 -24.90 5.93 -32.04
N ARG A 870 -24.53 6.73 -33.04
CA ARG A 870 -23.74 6.28 -34.18
C ARG A 870 -22.31 6.80 -34.07
N CYS A 871 -21.35 5.92 -34.31
CA CYS A 871 -19.94 6.27 -34.44
C CYS A 871 -19.39 5.59 -35.70
N GLY A 872 -19.16 6.36 -36.77
CA GLY A 872 -18.82 5.78 -38.08
C GLY A 872 -19.85 4.73 -38.53
N ASP A 873 -19.39 3.50 -38.76
CA ASP A 873 -20.23 2.36 -39.19
C ASP A 873 -20.93 1.61 -38.03
N ASP A 874 -20.69 2.02 -36.79
CA ASP A 874 -21.22 1.38 -35.60
C ASP A 874 -22.49 2.06 -35.10
N LEU A 875 -23.45 1.25 -34.63
CA LEU A 875 -24.65 1.68 -33.91
C LEU A 875 -24.60 1.10 -32.49
N PHE A 876 -24.71 1.98 -31.51
CA PHE A 876 -24.80 1.65 -30.10
C PHE A 876 -26.20 1.93 -29.58
N LEU A 877 -26.76 1.00 -28.82
CA LEU A 877 -27.98 1.19 -28.05
C LEU A 877 -27.70 0.84 -26.59
N LEU A 878 -28.18 1.67 -25.67
CA LEU A 878 -28.01 1.49 -24.24
C LEU A 878 -29.34 1.73 -23.54
N SER A 879 -29.64 0.91 -22.54
CA SER A 879 -30.65 1.18 -21.52
C SER A 879 -29.96 1.39 -20.17
N TYR A 880 -30.28 2.50 -19.53
CA TYR A 880 -29.72 2.88 -18.23
C TYR A 880 -30.38 2.16 -17.05
N THR A 881 -31.51 1.47 -17.28
CA THR A 881 -32.32 0.83 -16.22
C THR A 881 -32.33 -0.70 -16.34
N GLY A 882 -31.29 -1.28 -16.94
CA GLY A 882 -31.19 -2.71 -17.22
C GLY A 882 -31.85 -3.11 -18.54
N THR A 883 -32.31 -4.35 -18.68
CA THR A 883 -32.89 -4.84 -19.95
C THR A 883 -34.12 -4.04 -20.38
N ALA A 884 -34.09 -3.49 -21.59
CA ALA A 884 -35.19 -2.77 -22.24
C ALA A 884 -35.48 -3.30 -23.64
N GLU A 885 -36.70 -3.11 -24.15
CA GLU A 885 -36.97 -3.18 -25.58
C GLU A 885 -36.64 -1.83 -26.23
N ILE A 886 -35.68 -1.83 -27.16
CA ILE A 886 -35.19 -0.63 -27.86
C ILE A 886 -35.36 -0.85 -29.36
N THR A 887 -36.04 0.10 -30.02
CA THR A 887 -36.10 0.16 -31.49
C THR A 887 -35.35 1.39 -31.98
N CYS A 888 -34.48 1.20 -32.96
CA CYS A 888 -33.73 2.28 -33.60
C CYS A 888 -33.47 1.88 -35.05
N GLU A 889 -33.91 2.70 -36.00
CA GLU A 889 -33.78 2.41 -37.43
C GLU A 889 -34.35 1.02 -37.83
N ASP A 890 -33.54 0.15 -38.44
CA ASP A 890 -33.91 -1.22 -38.80
C ASP A 890 -33.63 -2.24 -37.69
N VAL A 891 -33.27 -1.79 -36.47
CA VAL A 891 -32.88 -2.63 -35.35
C VAL A 891 -33.98 -2.68 -34.28
N ARG A 892 -34.37 -3.89 -33.87
CA ARG A 892 -35.13 -4.12 -32.63
C ARG A 892 -34.34 -5.00 -31.69
N PHE A 893 -34.04 -4.47 -30.51
CA PHE A 893 -33.19 -5.10 -29.52
C PHE A 893 -33.96 -5.23 -28.20
N ALA A 894 -33.75 -6.34 -27.50
CA ALA A 894 -34.17 -6.50 -26.12
C ALA A 894 -32.96 -6.87 -25.28
N GLY A 895 -32.49 -5.96 -24.43
CA GLY A 895 -31.28 -6.14 -23.62
C GLY A 895 -30.83 -4.81 -23.00
N THR A 896 -29.64 -4.81 -22.40
CA THR A 896 -29.11 -3.64 -21.66
C THR A 896 -28.22 -2.79 -22.56
N ALA A 897 -27.29 -3.39 -23.31
CA ALA A 897 -26.42 -2.68 -24.24
C ALA A 897 -26.23 -3.48 -25.53
N LEU A 898 -26.08 -2.79 -26.65
CA LEU A 898 -25.87 -3.37 -27.98
C LEU A 898 -24.84 -2.54 -28.73
N LEU A 899 -23.89 -3.22 -29.37
CA LEU A 899 -23.08 -2.69 -30.46
C LEU A 899 -23.41 -3.47 -31.74
N ILE A 900 -23.70 -2.78 -32.84
CA ILE A 900 -23.79 -3.37 -34.19
C ILE A 900 -22.79 -2.67 -35.10
N ARG A 901 -21.91 -3.45 -35.74
CA ARG A 901 -21.02 -2.97 -36.80
C ARG A 901 -21.54 -3.31 -38.18
N ARG A 902 -21.62 -2.32 -39.06
CA ARG A 902 -21.98 -2.53 -40.47
C ARG A 902 -20.73 -2.40 -41.36
N ASN A 903 -20.78 -3.01 -42.53
CA ASN A 903 -19.78 -2.76 -43.57
C ASN A 903 -20.24 -1.62 -44.50
N ALA A 904 -19.40 -1.23 -45.46
CA ALA A 904 -19.71 -0.19 -46.45
C ALA A 904 -20.99 -0.46 -47.28
N SER A 905 -21.47 -1.71 -47.36
CA SER A 905 -22.74 -2.07 -48.01
C SER A 905 -23.98 -1.94 -47.10
N GLY A 906 -23.79 -1.48 -45.85
CA GLY A 906 -24.84 -1.36 -44.83
C GLY A 906 -25.24 -2.69 -44.18
N ARG A 907 -24.55 -3.79 -44.47
CA ARG A 907 -24.82 -5.11 -43.90
C ARG A 907 -24.17 -5.24 -42.52
N ALA A 908 -24.94 -5.65 -41.51
CA ALA A 908 -24.41 -5.99 -40.20
C ALA A 908 -23.41 -7.16 -40.31
N THR A 909 -22.22 -6.95 -39.76
CA THR A 909 -21.12 -7.91 -39.75
C THR A 909 -20.83 -8.44 -38.35
N LEU A 910 -21.15 -7.66 -37.32
CA LEU A 910 -20.89 -7.97 -35.93
C LEU A 910 -22.01 -7.40 -35.05
N ALA A 911 -22.36 -8.12 -33.98
CA ALA A 911 -23.25 -7.62 -32.95
C ALA A 911 -22.82 -8.15 -31.57
N HIS A 912 -22.59 -7.24 -30.62
CA HIS A 912 -22.33 -7.56 -29.21
C HIS A 912 -23.51 -7.12 -28.38
N MET A 913 -23.94 -7.95 -27.42
CA MET A 913 -25.11 -7.68 -26.59
C MET A 913 -24.80 -7.95 -25.13
N VAL A 914 -25.26 -7.04 -24.27
CA VAL A 914 -25.36 -7.23 -22.82
C VAL A 914 -26.80 -7.55 -22.48
N ASP A 915 -27.03 -8.64 -21.75
CA ASP A 915 -28.37 -9.17 -21.41
C ASP A 915 -29.29 -9.34 -22.63
N GLY A 916 -28.70 -9.59 -23.80
CA GLY A 916 -29.44 -9.71 -25.07
C GLY A 916 -30.40 -10.89 -25.05
N LYS A 917 -31.71 -10.61 -25.06
CA LYS A 917 -32.79 -11.59 -25.17
C LYS A 917 -33.30 -11.71 -26.60
N ARG A 918 -33.23 -10.64 -27.37
CA ARG A 918 -33.72 -10.59 -28.77
C ARG A 918 -32.93 -9.56 -29.56
N LEU A 919 -32.60 -9.90 -30.80
CA LEU A 919 -32.11 -8.97 -31.81
C LEU A 919 -32.80 -9.26 -33.14
N GLU A 920 -33.43 -8.26 -33.74
CA GLU A 920 -34.00 -8.30 -35.07
C GLU A 920 -33.38 -7.20 -35.92
N LEU A 921 -32.93 -7.56 -37.12
CA LEU A 921 -32.37 -6.63 -38.10
C LEU A 921 -33.22 -6.68 -39.37
N ALA A 922 -33.74 -5.52 -39.79
CA ALA A 922 -34.67 -5.40 -40.91
C ALA A 922 -35.85 -6.40 -40.84
N GLY A 923 -36.41 -6.59 -39.63
CA GLY A 923 -37.51 -7.51 -39.36
C GLY A 923 -37.15 -9.00 -39.32
N LYS A 924 -35.86 -9.36 -39.45
CA LYS A 924 -35.38 -10.74 -39.35
C LYS A 924 -34.73 -10.98 -38.00
N LYS A 925 -35.20 -11.99 -37.26
CA LYS A 925 -34.57 -12.46 -36.03
C LYS A 925 -33.14 -12.93 -36.30
N CYS A 926 -32.21 -12.38 -35.55
CA CYS A 926 -30.82 -12.81 -35.56
C CYS A 926 -30.63 -13.90 -34.50
N THR A 927 -29.98 -14.98 -34.88
CA THR A 927 -29.57 -16.05 -33.96
C THR A 927 -28.09 -15.89 -33.64
N PRO A 928 -27.66 -16.00 -32.37
CA PRO A 928 -26.25 -15.93 -32.02
C PRO A 928 -25.46 -17.00 -32.80
N SER A 929 -24.35 -16.61 -33.43
CA SER A 929 -23.45 -17.56 -34.12
C SER A 929 -22.43 -18.21 -33.18
N ARG A 930 -22.27 -17.66 -31.96
CA ARG A 930 -21.42 -18.18 -30.88
C ARG A 930 -22.21 -18.19 -29.57
N SER A 931 -22.16 -19.30 -28.83
CA SER A 931 -22.71 -19.37 -27.48
C SER A 931 -21.89 -18.50 -26.54
N PRO A 932 -22.51 -17.77 -25.59
CA PRO A 932 -21.76 -17.10 -24.53
C PRO A 932 -21.01 -18.14 -23.71
N PHE A 933 -19.72 -17.92 -23.47
CA PHE A 933 -18.98 -18.70 -22.47
C PHE A 933 -19.62 -18.42 -21.10
N PRO A 934 -19.87 -19.44 -20.27
CA PRO A 934 -20.36 -19.22 -18.93
C PRO A 934 -19.27 -18.49 -18.12
N VAL A 935 -19.54 -17.25 -17.75
CA VAL A 935 -18.81 -16.57 -16.66
C VAL A 935 -19.26 -17.25 -15.37
N SER A 936 -18.37 -17.98 -14.72
CA SER A 936 -18.61 -18.50 -13.37
C SER A 936 -18.85 -17.30 -12.44
N ARG A 937 -19.99 -17.30 -11.77
CA ARG A 937 -20.30 -16.39 -10.66
C ARG A 937 -19.30 -16.52 -9.52
#